data_AF-A0A8B8CSH6-F1
#
_entry.id   AF-A0A8B8CSH6-F1
#
_cell.length_a   1.000
_cell.length_b   1.000
_cell.length_c   1.000
_cell.angle_alpha   90.00
_cell.angle_beta   90.00
_cell.angle_gamma   90.00
#
_symmetry.space_group_name_H-M   'P 1'
#
loop_
_entity.id
_entity.type
_entity.pdbx_description
1 polymer ?
#
loop_
_entity_poly.entity_id
_entity_poly.type
_entity_poly.pdbx_seq_one_letter_code
_entity_poly.pdbx_strand_id
1 'polypeptide(L)'
;MASGSHVDVNERRLRPIYDCLDNGNNKKAIQEAEKALKKHKDFQCAKVLKALALLRLGRHDESSVILDEIHSQHPTDEATLQAMAICYREVYKLEAIADLYENARKNCPDNEDILSALFMAYVRLGDYKKQQQTAMLLHRLQPNKNPCYFWAVMSIVMQSQSSEDEKLAKGMFLPLAERMVKKYVDEKKINAEEEVQLYLIILNLMGKWEEAYEVVTGELGEKLTSETFFKERKAAELFSKMQKWPEANAKFKFLLKENPDHWQYWKDYIYSCLKMVQSNWKPQEDSQDSEIDYTIDMACEFISQTITMCSKDRSLRGPYLAQLELIKVLRENGDLSVKNLGTPMELLQNYFKLFGDKNCCYEDMKLFTDLISKPQQLEMISSFMKTLELHNSDGDILFASDVKAMQRHLTILQMARYLGIQDTMIAEERLVLARECTQRYQHGLEFGKDLLITDIQYSDNFLLMAAHLLVEVWETTSNQQYLIEAIVQLQKGSKNCPANFQFKVMLIHLYSVLGAYGPCQQLYDSLEVKHIMNDTLGYVISNHMVRLGHFAAASANYGSMLKFFAVNHKETAEYLIAAYKYGSFNKIFEFVRFREKLQNSLQYACAKVESMLLDLMLETSNHQSVEQMVTHMEIDPSEEGAPAVEFGKLCDNRDLRIIESWDKETYDKRSASDFSFQEEKAWLRIRSLTLRILACAVSLGQQMSNSKTMNNGLGSEKKALHEILESLGKELSEHIREYEKKFNKVYDYSLRGPSPTRITKYLSDGHYQVVCSMIDTILHLFNLQPEDLEQSENEKQESPSQKVPEILASLLTKYRGTLLSETDGKKSINATVIENLSLLAETMSHSAILIGVCHRILKPLKTSWNKRCRKKKTETPPPLPPVFSNFTKLIASFDACAKDMHVATRDLDPVLLSIDLSSLSLADSDSKDSPDDAAIRKDVLKSIETSYQSTSREVCELIHNKLQYFNGLKL
;
A
#
# COMPACT_ATOMS: atom_id res chain seq x y z
N MET A 1 31.38 -12.30 -45.71
CA MET A 1 30.65 -12.77 -46.91
C MET A 1 29.27 -13.19 -46.47
N ALA A 2 28.23 -12.57 -47.04
CA ALA A 2 26.84 -12.78 -46.66
C ALA A 2 26.34 -14.15 -47.15
N SER A 3 26.06 -15.08 -46.23
CA SER A 3 25.25 -16.26 -46.50
C SER A 3 23.78 -15.89 -46.27
N GLY A 4 23.00 -15.81 -47.35
CA GLY A 4 21.56 -15.61 -47.30
C GLY A 4 20.90 -16.72 -46.49
N SER A 5 20.35 -16.37 -45.34
CA SER A 5 19.58 -17.29 -44.51
C SER A 5 18.25 -17.62 -45.21
N HIS A 6 18.01 -18.91 -45.37
CA HIS A 6 16.76 -19.47 -45.86
C HIS A 6 15.68 -19.23 -44.80
N VAL A 7 14.98 -18.09 -44.85
CA VAL A 7 13.84 -17.82 -43.94
C VAL A 7 12.80 -18.91 -44.13
N ASP A 8 12.44 -19.62 -43.05
CA ASP A 8 11.50 -20.75 -43.05
C ASP A 8 10.15 -20.31 -43.65
N VAL A 9 9.58 -21.17 -44.51
CA VAL A 9 8.27 -20.95 -45.14
C VAL A 9 7.18 -20.74 -44.10
N ASN A 10 7.30 -21.38 -42.93
CA ASN A 10 6.39 -21.24 -41.81
C ASN A 10 6.51 -19.86 -41.14
N GLU A 11 7.73 -19.36 -40.95
CA GLU A 11 8.00 -18.04 -40.37
C GLU A 11 7.41 -16.91 -41.24
N ARG A 12 7.55 -17.02 -42.57
CA ARG A 12 6.93 -16.06 -43.52
C ARG A 12 5.40 -16.03 -43.43
N ARG A 13 4.76 -17.15 -43.07
CA ARG A 13 3.30 -17.25 -42.94
C ARG A 13 2.77 -16.71 -41.62
N LEU A 14 3.58 -16.75 -40.57
CA LEU A 14 3.23 -16.20 -39.26
C LEU A 14 3.46 -14.69 -39.18
N ARG A 15 4.40 -14.14 -39.97
CA ARG A 15 4.77 -12.72 -39.96
C ARG A 15 3.58 -11.74 -40.05
N PRO A 16 2.57 -11.92 -40.94
CA PRO A 16 1.41 -11.03 -40.96
C PRO A 16 0.59 -11.05 -39.65
N ILE A 17 0.58 -12.18 -38.94
CA ILE A 17 -0.09 -12.30 -37.64
C ILE A 17 0.72 -11.55 -36.57
N TYR A 18 2.04 -11.75 -36.53
CA TYR A 18 2.93 -11.00 -35.63
C TYR A 18 2.84 -9.49 -35.86
N ASP A 19 2.94 -9.03 -37.11
CA ASP A 19 2.83 -7.62 -37.47
C ASP A 19 1.48 -7.03 -36.99
N CYS A 20 0.38 -7.78 -37.08
CA CYS A 20 -0.92 -7.32 -36.57
C CYS A 20 -0.97 -7.27 -35.05
N LEU A 21 -0.37 -8.25 -34.36
CA LEU A 21 -0.31 -8.30 -32.90
C LEU A 21 0.58 -7.19 -32.31
N ASP A 22 1.72 -6.94 -32.94
CA ASP A 22 2.69 -5.91 -32.52
C ASP A 22 2.15 -4.50 -32.75
N ASN A 23 1.37 -4.30 -33.83
CA ASN A 23 0.63 -3.06 -34.06
C ASN A 23 -0.67 -2.93 -33.23
N GLY A 24 -0.95 -3.88 -32.32
CA GLY A 24 -2.13 -3.86 -31.46
C GLY A 24 -3.47 -4.13 -32.17
N ASN A 25 -3.45 -4.52 -33.45
CA ASN A 25 -4.65 -4.77 -34.24
C ASN A 25 -5.14 -6.21 -34.09
N ASN A 26 -5.63 -6.54 -32.90
CA ASN A 26 -6.03 -7.91 -32.52
C ASN A 26 -7.14 -8.49 -33.42
N LYS A 27 -8.10 -7.67 -33.88
CA LYS A 27 -9.16 -8.13 -34.80
C LYS A 27 -8.59 -8.58 -36.15
N LYS A 28 -7.62 -7.84 -36.69
CA LYS A 28 -6.94 -8.21 -37.94
C LYS A 28 -6.01 -9.42 -37.74
N ALA A 29 -5.35 -9.50 -36.58
CA ALA A 29 -4.54 -10.67 -36.22
C ALA A 29 -5.38 -11.97 -36.24
N ILE A 30 -6.62 -11.95 -35.72
CA ILE A 30 -7.55 -13.09 -35.81
C ILE A 30 -7.85 -13.45 -37.27
N GLN A 31 -8.12 -12.46 -38.13
CA GLN A 31 -8.40 -12.70 -39.54
C GLN A 31 -7.21 -13.32 -40.28
N GLU A 32 -5.99 -12.82 -40.04
CA GLU A 32 -4.78 -13.38 -40.65
C GLU A 32 -4.48 -14.79 -40.11
N ALA A 33 -4.70 -15.03 -38.82
CA ALA A 33 -4.59 -16.37 -38.24
C ALA A 33 -5.61 -17.34 -38.86
N GLU A 34 -6.86 -16.94 -39.05
CA GLU A 34 -7.88 -17.77 -39.72
C GLU A 34 -7.55 -18.04 -41.19
N LYS A 35 -6.95 -17.07 -41.91
CA LYS A 35 -6.45 -17.30 -43.27
C LYS A 35 -5.31 -18.32 -43.30
N ALA A 36 -4.41 -18.29 -42.32
CA ALA A 36 -3.35 -19.27 -42.19
C ALA A 36 -3.92 -20.67 -41.88
N LEU A 37 -4.86 -20.77 -40.93
CA LEU A 37 -5.51 -22.02 -40.52
C LEU A 37 -6.40 -22.64 -41.61
N LYS A 38 -6.98 -21.82 -42.51
CA LYS A 38 -7.69 -22.34 -43.71
C LYS A 38 -6.76 -23.10 -44.65
N LYS A 39 -5.51 -22.68 -44.76
CA LYS A 39 -4.50 -23.34 -45.61
C LYS A 39 -3.83 -24.51 -44.90
N HIS A 40 -3.63 -24.41 -43.58
CA HIS A 40 -2.96 -25.41 -42.73
C HIS A 40 -3.71 -25.55 -41.41
N LYS A 41 -4.66 -26.49 -41.34
CA LYS A 41 -5.58 -26.63 -40.19
C LYS A 41 -4.86 -26.98 -38.88
N ASP A 42 -3.75 -27.71 -38.97
CA ASP A 42 -2.99 -28.19 -37.82
C ASP A 42 -1.81 -27.29 -37.45
N PHE A 43 -1.79 -26.04 -37.94
CA PHE A 43 -0.72 -25.10 -37.60
C PHE A 43 -0.89 -24.57 -36.17
N GLN A 44 -0.35 -25.29 -35.19
CA GLN A 44 -0.51 -25.03 -33.75
C GLN A 44 -0.12 -23.59 -33.37
N CYS A 45 1.05 -23.09 -33.78
CA CYS A 45 1.47 -21.72 -33.51
C CYS A 45 0.44 -20.68 -33.97
N ALA A 46 -0.14 -20.82 -35.17
CA ALA A 46 -1.17 -19.91 -35.67
C ALA A 46 -2.48 -19.97 -34.84
N LYS A 47 -2.85 -21.15 -34.32
CA LYS A 47 -3.97 -21.29 -33.37
C LYS A 47 -3.67 -20.56 -32.06
N VAL A 48 -2.46 -20.69 -31.51
CA VAL A 48 -2.05 -20.00 -30.28
C VAL A 48 -2.02 -18.49 -30.47
N LEU A 49 -1.50 -17.99 -31.60
CA LEU A 49 -1.52 -16.55 -31.89
C LEU A 49 -2.95 -16.01 -32.06
N LYS A 50 -3.89 -16.83 -32.58
CA LYS A 50 -5.32 -16.51 -32.55
C LYS A 50 -5.83 -16.42 -31.11
N ALA A 51 -5.46 -17.37 -30.25
CA ALA A 51 -5.83 -17.35 -28.84
C ALA A 51 -5.28 -16.11 -28.12
N LEU A 52 -4.05 -15.69 -28.42
CA LEU A 52 -3.44 -14.45 -27.90
C LEU A 52 -4.23 -13.21 -28.34
N ALA A 53 -4.61 -13.14 -29.62
CA ALA A 53 -5.42 -12.03 -30.13
C ALA A 53 -6.82 -11.98 -29.47
N LEU A 54 -7.44 -13.14 -29.23
CA LEU A 54 -8.71 -13.25 -28.50
C LEU A 54 -8.57 -12.79 -27.05
N LEU A 55 -7.47 -13.20 -26.40
CA LEU A 55 -7.16 -12.82 -25.03
C LEU A 55 -7.04 -11.30 -24.88
N ARG A 56 -6.29 -10.65 -25.77
CA ARG A 56 -6.13 -9.18 -25.81
C ARG A 56 -7.40 -8.42 -26.18
N LEU A 57 -8.45 -9.11 -26.66
CA LEU A 57 -9.79 -8.56 -26.87
C LEU A 57 -10.75 -8.83 -25.69
N GLY A 58 -10.27 -9.44 -24.61
CA GLY A 58 -11.08 -9.80 -23.43
C GLY A 58 -11.93 -11.07 -23.60
N ARG A 59 -11.74 -11.84 -24.69
CA ARG A 59 -12.46 -13.10 -24.93
C ARG A 59 -11.71 -14.27 -24.31
N HIS A 60 -11.67 -14.28 -22.97
CA HIS A 60 -10.88 -15.22 -22.18
C HIS A 60 -11.31 -16.69 -22.37
N ASP A 61 -12.62 -16.96 -22.37
CA ASP A 61 -13.15 -18.33 -22.49
C ASP A 61 -12.74 -19.01 -23.80
N GLU A 62 -12.92 -18.31 -24.92
CA GLU A 62 -12.55 -18.83 -26.25
C GLU A 62 -11.03 -19.01 -26.38
N SER A 63 -10.25 -18.13 -25.77
CA SER A 63 -8.79 -18.25 -25.72
C SER A 63 -8.39 -19.48 -24.91
N SER A 64 -8.98 -19.69 -23.72
CA SER A 64 -8.66 -20.83 -22.85
C SER A 64 -8.94 -22.16 -23.54
N VAL A 65 -10.10 -22.30 -24.21
CA VAL A 65 -10.45 -23.52 -24.94
C VAL A 65 -9.38 -23.89 -25.98
N ILE A 66 -8.88 -22.92 -26.74
CA ILE A 66 -7.82 -23.15 -27.75
C ILE A 66 -6.49 -23.52 -27.07
N LEU A 67 -6.13 -22.82 -25.99
CA LEU A 67 -4.89 -23.07 -25.26
C LEU A 67 -4.88 -24.47 -24.64
N ASP A 68 -5.99 -24.88 -24.02
CA ASP A 68 -6.13 -26.18 -23.36
C ASP A 68 -6.09 -27.33 -24.38
N GLU A 69 -6.73 -27.17 -25.55
CA GLU A 69 -6.66 -28.12 -26.67
C GLU A 69 -5.20 -28.36 -27.09
N ILE A 70 -4.41 -27.31 -27.26
CA ILE A 70 -3.03 -27.40 -27.75
C ILE A 70 -2.10 -27.88 -26.64
N HIS A 71 -2.30 -27.44 -25.39
CA HIS A 71 -1.50 -27.89 -24.25
C HIS A 71 -1.55 -29.42 -24.09
N SER A 72 -2.75 -29.99 -24.24
CA SER A 72 -2.96 -31.45 -24.14
C SER A 72 -2.23 -32.26 -25.23
N GLN A 73 -1.80 -31.62 -26.33
CA GLN A 73 -1.06 -32.26 -27.42
C GLN A 73 0.46 -32.27 -27.17
N HIS A 74 0.93 -31.70 -26.06
CA HIS A 74 2.34 -31.65 -25.67
C HIS A 74 3.28 -31.11 -26.78
N PRO A 75 3.07 -29.86 -27.24
CA PRO A 75 3.86 -29.28 -28.31
C PRO A 75 5.35 -29.18 -27.93
N THR A 76 6.22 -29.29 -28.93
CA THR A 76 7.68 -29.24 -28.75
C THR A 76 8.35 -28.17 -29.60
N ASP A 77 7.62 -27.51 -30.51
CA ASP A 77 8.17 -26.47 -31.35
C ASP A 77 8.28 -25.13 -30.60
N GLU A 78 9.41 -24.47 -30.76
CA GLU A 78 9.75 -23.26 -30.00
C GLU A 78 8.73 -22.13 -30.19
N ALA A 79 8.26 -21.91 -31.42
CA ALA A 79 7.33 -20.83 -31.75
C ALA A 79 5.98 -21.01 -31.05
N THR A 80 5.43 -22.23 -31.00
CA THR A 80 4.20 -22.54 -30.27
C THR A 80 4.41 -22.42 -28.76
N LEU A 81 5.51 -22.98 -28.23
CA LEU A 81 5.84 -22.91 -26.80
C LEU A 81 5.97 -21.47 -26.29
N GLN A 82 6.71 -20.62 -27.02
CA GLN A 82 6.85 -19.20 -26.67
C GLN A 82 5.52 -18.45 -26.76
N ALA A 83 4.72 -18.68 -27.81
CA ALA A 83 3.41 -18.05 -27.94
C ALA A 83 2.46 -18.46 -26.79
N MET A 84 2.47 -19.74 -26.38
CA MET A 84 1.66 -20.22 -25.25
C MET A 84 2.15 -19.64 -23.92
N ALA A 85 3.46 -19.57 -23.71
CA ALA A 85 4.03 -18.95 -22.53
C ALA A 85 3.65 -17.46 -22.41
N ILE A 86 3.56 -16.73 -23.54
CA ILE A 86 3.06 -15.35 -23.56
C ILE A 86 1.59 -15.31 -23.13
N CYS A 87 0.74 -16.17 -23.69
CA CYS A 87 -0.68 -16.25 -23.32
C CYS A 87 -0.85 -16.53 -21.82
N TYR A 88 -0.20 -17.56 -21.28
CA TYR A 88 -0.29 -17.92 -19.87
C TYR A 88 0.24 -16.83 -18.95
N ARG A 89 1.28 -16.10 -19.38
CA ARG A 89 1.79 -14.94 -18.63
C ARG A 89 0.81 -13.76 -18.65
N GLU A 90 0.07 -13.54 -19.73
CA GLU A 90 -0.96 -12.49 -19.79
C GLU A 90 -2.15 -12.79 -18.87
N VAL A 91 -2.45 -14.05 -18.57
CA VAL A 91 -3.46 -14.48 -17.57
C VAL A 91 -2.89 -14.89 -16.22
N TYR A 92 -1.59 -14.67 -15.98
CA TYR A 92 -0.88 -15.03 -14.75
C TYR A 92 -1.01 -16.52 -14.32
N LYS A 93 -1.15 -17.45 -15.27
CA LYS A 93 -1.13 -18.91 -15.03
C LYS A 93 0.30 -19.45 -15.12
N LEU A 94 1.13 -19.15 -14.12
CA LEU A 94 2.56 -19.48 -14.13
C LEU A 94 2.84 -20.98 -14.09
N GLU A 95 1.98 -21.74 -13.42
CA GLU A 95 2.06 -23.20 -13.27
C GLU A 95 1.89 -23.89 -14.64
N ALA A 96 0.99 -23.37 -15.47
CA ALA A 96 0.79 -23.85 -16.84
C ALA A 96 2.05 -23.64 -17.70
N ILE A 97 2.84 -22.58 -17.45
CA ILE A 97 4.11 -22.39 -18.17
C ILE A 97 5.11 -23.49 -17.78
N ALA A 98 5.18 -23.85 -16.49
CA ALA A 98 6.06 -24.93 -16.05
C ALA A 98 5.61 -26.29 -16.61
N ASP A 99 4.32 -26.64 -16.54
CA ASP A 99 3.80 -27.89 -17.11
C ASP A 99 4.07 -28.01 -18.62
N LEU A 100 3.89 -26.90 -19.35
CA LEU A 100 4.16 -26.81 -20.78
C LEU A 100 5.60 -27.23 -21.12
N TYR A 101 6.59 -26.63 -20.43
CA TYR A 101 8.00 -26.95 -20.67
C TYR A 101 8.44 -28.28 -20.04
N GLU A 102 7.80 -28.74 -18.95
CA GLU A 102 8.01 -30.09 -18.40
C GLU A 102 7.61 -31.16 -19.41
N ASN A 103 6.47 -30.99 -20.08
CA ASN A 103 5.99 -31.89 -21.12
C ASN A 103 6.86 -31.85 -22.38
N ALA A 104 7.26 -30.65 -22.82
CA ALA A 104 8.18 -30.50 -23.95
C ALA A 104 9.53 -31.20 -23.69
N ARG A 105 10.06 -31.08 -22.46
CA ARG A 105 11.32 -31.74 -22.04
C ARG A 105 11.21 -33.26 -22.06
N LYS A 106 10.06 -33.85 -21.71
CA LYS A 106 9.88 -35.32 -21.77
C LYS A 106 10.10 -35.86 -23.18
N ASN A 107 9.71 -35.09 -24.20
CA ASN A 107 9.85 -35.45 -25.61
C ASN A 107 11.23 -35.06 -26.17
N CYS A 108 11.80 -33.95 -25.72
CA CYS A 108 13.09 -33.41 -26.17
C CYS A 108 14.05 -33.15 -24.98
N PRO A 109 14.61 -34.19 -24.35
CA PRO A 109 15.33 -34.06 -23.07
C PRO A 109 16.66 -33.31 -23.15
N ASP A 110 17.33 -33.34 -24.31
CA ASP A 110 18.67 -32.75 -24.51
C ASP A 110 18.61 -31.35 -25.17
N ASN A 111 17.43 -30.74 -25.28
CA ASN A 111 17.28 -29.41 -25.87
C ASN A 111 17.61 -28.31 -24.85
N GLU A 112 18.67 -27.54 -25.13
CA GLU A 112 19.16 -26.46 -24.27
C GLU A 112 18.12 -25.35 -24.04
N ASP A 113 17.42 -24.93 -25.10
CA ASP A 113 16.46 -23.83 -25.04
C ASP A 113 15.22 -24.19 -24.21
N ILE A 114 14.74 -25.43 -24.34
CA ILE A 114 13.63 -25.96 -23.52
C ILE A 114 14.04 -26.02 -22.04
N LEU A 115 15.24 -26.49 -21.72
CA LEU A 115 15.73 -26.55 -20.34
C LEU A 115 15.96 -25.16 -19.75
N SER A 116 16.48 -24.22 -20.55
CA SER A 116 16.64 -22.82 -20.16
C SER A 116 15.27 -22.18 -19.89
N ALA A 117 14.30 -22.36 -20.78
CA ALA A 117 12.94 -21.86 -20.60
C ALA A 117 12.24 -22.49 -19.38
N LEU A 118 12.44 -23.80 -19.15
CA LEU A 118 11.92 -24.52 -17.99
C LEU A 118 12.53 -23.98 -16.68
N PHE A 119 13.84 -23.75 -16.64
CA PHE A 119 14.49 -23.12 -15.49
C PHE A 119 13.86 -21.75 -15.20
N MET A 120 13.65 -20.92 -16.23
CA MET A 120 13.00 -19.61 -16.08
C MET A 120 11.54 -19.72 -15.63
N ALA A 121 10.81 -20.78 -16.03
CA ALA A 121 9.47 -21.05 -15.51
C ALA A 121 9.50 -21.33 -14.00
N TYR A 122 10.46 -22.14 -13.52
CA TYR A 122 10.63 -22.37 -12.09
C TYR A 122 11.13 -21.13 -11.33
N VAL A 123 11.89 -20.23 -11.96
CA VAL A 123 12.22 -18.91 -11.37
C VAL A 123 10.95 -18.08 -11.16
N ARG A 124 10.02 -18.05 -12.12
CA ARG A 124 8.73 -17.34 -11.95
C ARG A 124 7.90 -17.94 -10.81
N LEU A 125 7.88 -19.26 -10.69
CA LEU A 125 7.17 -19.96 -9.62
C LEU A 125 7.84 -19.86 -8.25
N GLY A 126 9.15 -19.60 -8.20
CA GLY A 126 9.92 -19.69 -6.95
C GLY A 126 10.20 -21.13 -6.51
N ASP A 127 10.10 -22.12 -7.39
CA ASP A 127 10.43 -23.51 -7.08
C ASP A 127 11.96 -23.73 -7.15
N TYR A 128 12.64 -23.36 -6.06
CA TYR A 128 14.11 -23.39 -6.00
C TYR A 128 14.70 -24.80 -6.10
N LYS A 129 13.95 -25.84 -5.71
CA LYS A 129 14.38 -27.23 -5.82
C LYS A 129 14.39 -27.67 -7.28
N LYS A 130 13.32 -27.41 -8.02
CA LYS A 130 13.27 -27.73 -9.46
C LYS A 130 14.21 -26.83 -10.27
N GLN A 131 14.43 -25.58 -9.86
CA GLN A 131 15.48 -24.72 -10.45
C GLN A 131 16.86 -25.38 -10.34
N GLN A 132 17.28 -25.81 -9.14
CA GLN A 132 18.56 -26.48 -8.92
C GLN A 132 18.71 -27.71 -9.84
N GLN A 133 17.70 -28.58 -9.87
CA GLN A 133 17.73 -29.81 -10.68
C GLN A 133 17.89 -29.49 -12.17
N THR A 134 17.14 -28.52 -12.67
CA THR A 134 17.15 -28.12 -14.08
C THR A 134 18.46 -27.44 -14.47
N ALA A 135 18.98 -26.55 -13.62
CA ALA A 135 20.26 -25.89 -13.84
C ALA A 135 21.43 -26.89 -13.88
N MET A 136 21.40 -27.94 -13.04
CA MET A 136 22.39 -29.01 -13.07
C MET A 136 22.31 -29.87 -14.34
N LEU A 137 21.10 -30.09 -14.90
CA LEU A 137 20.95 -30.75 -16.20
C LEU A 137 21.51 -29.89 -17.33
N LEU A 138 21.20 -28.59 -17.31
CA LEU A 138 21.71 -27.62 -18.29
C LEU A 138 23.25 -27.56 -18.27
N HIS A 139 23.85 -27.55 -17.08
CA HIS A 139 25.31 -27.61 -16.92
C HIS A 139 25.93 -28.91 -17.45
N ARG A 140 25.24 -30.06 -17.36
CA ARG A 140 25.73 -31.32 -17.94
C ARG A 140 25.78 -31.28 -19.46
N LEU A 141 24.81 -30.62 -20.10
CA LEU A 141 24.80 -30.41 -21.55
C LEU A 141 25.85 -29.39 -22.00
N GLN A 142 26.08 -28.36 -21.19
CA GLN A 142 27.05 -27.30 -21.45
C GLN A 142 28.06 -27.13 -20.31
N PRO A 143 29.02 -28.05 -20.13
CA PRO A 143 29.97 -27.99 -19.01
C PRO A 143 30.87 -26.76 -19.01
N ASN A 144 31.09 -26.15 -20.19
CA ASN A 144 31.94 -24.97 -20.35
C ASN A 144 31.21 -23.65 -20.03
N LYS A 145 29.89 -23.67 -19.82
CA LYS A 145 29.11 -22.48 -19.45
C LYS A 145 28.98 -22.43 -17.92
N ASN A 146 29.89 -21.72 -17.26
CA ASN A 146 29.81 -21.47 -15.82
C ASN A 146 28.45 -20.92 -15.34
N PRO A 147 27.75 -20.01 -16.05
CA PRO A 147 26.52 -19.41 -15.52
C PRO A 147 25.47 -20.44 -15.10
N CYS A 148 25.29 -21.53 -15.86
CA CYS A 148 24.34 -22.59 -15.54
C CYS A 148 24.69 -23.31 -14.22
N TYR A 149 25.99 -23.46 -13.92
CA TYR A 149 26.44 -24.00 -12.64
C TYR A 149 26.13 -23.05 -11.49
N PHE A 150 26.41 -21.76 -11.65
CA PHE A 150 26.16 -20.75 -10.63
C PHE A 150 24.67 -20.44 -10.45
N TRP A 151 23.83 -20.66 -11.46
CA TRP A 151 22.37 -20.71 -11.29
C TRP A 151 21.96 -21.81 -10.32
N ALA A 152 22.52 -23.03 -10.46
CA ALA A 152 22.25 -24.12 -9.52
C ALA A 152 22.71 -23.77 -8.10
N VAL A 153 23.90 -23.18 -7.95
CA VAL A 153 24.42 -22.71 -6.66
C VAL A 153 23.48 -21.69 -6.04
N MET A 154 23.07 -20.66 -6.79
CA MET A 154 22.16 -19.64 -6.31
C MET A 154 20.79 -20.22 -5.93
N SER A 155 20.26 -21.18 -6.70
CA SER A 155 19.01 -21.87 -6.34
C SER A 155 19.14 -22.68 -5.04
N ILE A 156 20.31 -23.24 -4.72
CA ILE A 156 20.56 -23.88 -3.41
C ILE A 156 20.59 -22.83 -2.29
N VAL A 157 21.20 -21.67 -2.54
CA VAL A 157 21.20 -20.57 -1.58
C VAL A 157 19.76 -20.09 -1.33
N MET A 158 18.94 -19.97 -2.36
CA MET A 158 17.53 -19.62 -2.22
C MET A 158 16.73 -20.69 -1.47
N GLN A 159 16.96 -22.00 -1.71
CA GLN A 159 16.39 -23.07 -0.90
C GLN A 159 16.74 -22.94 0.59
N SER A 160 17.97 -22.52 0.90
CA SER A 160 18.37 -22.26 2.29
C SER A 160 17.60 -21.09 2.90
N GLN A 161 17.31 -20.03 2.14
CA GLN A 161 16.60 -18.86 2.66
C GLN A 161 15.09 -19.06 2.76
N SER A 162 14.51 -19.89 1.88
CA SER A 162 13.07 -20.19 1.89
C SER A 162 12.69 -21.37 2.78
N SER A 163 13.66 -22.05 3.40
CA SER A 163 13.39 -23.21 4.25
C SER A 163 12.97 -22.76 5.65
N GLU A 164 11.87 -23.31 6.15
CA GLU A 164 11.44 -23.12 7.55
C GLU A 164 12.34 -23.87 8.55
N ASP A 165 13.09 -24.89 8.09
CA ASP A 165 14.02 -25.66 8.92
C ASP A 165 15.44 -25.08 8.87
N GLU A 166 15.79 -24.34 9.93
CA GLU A 166 17.11 -23.72 10.07
C GLU A 166 18.26 -24.75 10.05
N LYS A 167 18.05 -25.98 10.54
CA LYS A 167 19.07 -27.04 10.52
C LYS A 167 19.33 -27.52 9.11
N LEU A 168 18.28 -27.64 8.29
CA LEU A 168 18.42 -28.01 6.88
C LEU A 168 19.10 -26.89 6.09
N ALA A 169 18.68 -25.64 6.34
CA ALA A 169 19.25 -24.43 5.74
C ALA A 169 20.76 -24.34 5.99
N LYS A 170 21.18 -24.30 7.25
CA LYS A 170 22.59 -24.10 7.64
C LYS A 170 23.42 -25.36 7.60
N GLY A 171 22.83 -26.53 7.86
CA GLY A 171 23.54 -27.80 7.98
C GLY A 171 23.70 -28.57 6.66
N MET A 172 22.85 -28.32 5.66
CA MET A 172 22.90 -29.04 4.38
C MET A 172 23.03 -28.12 3.17
N PHE A 173 22.13 -27.14 3.01
CA PHE A 173 22.09 -26.33 1.78
C PHE A 173 23.30 -25.38 1.64
N LEU A 174 23.60 -24.56 2.65
CA LEU A 174 24.74 -23.65 2.58
C LEU A 174 26.10 -24.38 2.44
N PRO A 175 26.40 -25.46 3.20
CA PRO A 175 27.63 -26.21 3.02
C PRO A 175 27.75 -26.87 1.64
N LEU A 176 26.62 -27.29 1.04
CA LEU A 176 26.60 -27.81 -0.32
C LEU A 176 26.94 -26.71 -1.34
N ALA A 177 26.31 -25.54 -1.22
CA ALA A 177 26.61 -24.38 -2.08
C ALA A 177 28.08 -23.95 -1.95
N GLU A 178 28.62 -23.88 -0.73
CA GLU A 178 30.03 -23.58 -0.48
C GLU A 178 30.95 -24.59 -1.15
N ARG A 179 30.71 -25.89 -0.98
CA ARG A 179 31.52 -26.95 -1.59
C ARG A 179 31.51 -26.87 -3.12
N MET A 180 30.36 -26.55 -3.69
CA MET A 180 30.22 -26.36 -5.14
C MET A 180 31.07 -25.20 -5.65
N VAL A 181 31.05 -24.05 -4.97
CA VAL A 181 31.87 -22.90 -5.35
C VAL A 181 33.36 -23.16 -5.11
N LYS A 182 33.74 -23.74 -3.95
CA LYS A 182 35.13 -24.10 -3.63
C LYS A 182 35.76 -24.99 -4.70
N LYS A 183 35.02 -25.96 -5.24
CA LYS A 183 35.51 -26.76 -6.38
C LYS A 183 35.96 -25.90 -7.56
N TYR A 184 35.22 -24.87 -7.92
CA TYR A 184 35.57 -23.96 -9.01
C TYR A 184 36.71 -23.00 -8.65
N VAL A 185 36.82 -22.62 -7.38
CA VAL A 185 37.97 -21.87 -6.85
C VAL A 185 39.25 -22.71 -6.97
N ASP A 186 39.23 -23.95 -6.49
CA ASP A 186 40.37 -24.88 -6.51
C ASP A 186 40.80 -25.21 -7.96
N GLU A 187 39.84 -25.37 -8.86
CA GLU A 187 40.08 -25.61 -10.29
C GLU A 187 40.48 -24.34 -11.07
N LYS A 188 40.56 -23.17 -10.41
CA LYS A 188 40.81 -21.85 -11.02
C LYS A 188 39.87 -21.53 -12.19
N LYS A 189 38.60 -21.93 -12.06
CA LYS A 189 37.54 -21.73 -13.07
C LYS A 189 36.59 -20.58 -12.74
N ILE A 190 36.87 -19.80 -11.70
CA ILE A 190 36.14 -18.56 -11.42
C ILE A 190 36.59 -17.51 -12.44
N ASN A 191 35.69 -17.10 -13.32
CA ASN A 191 35.96 -16.21 -14.45
C ASN A 191 35.36 -14.82 -14.26
N ALA A 192 34.27 -14.70 -13.52
CA ALA A 192 33.47 -13.48 -13.45
C ALA A 192 33.38 -12.91 -12.03
N GLU A 193 33.09 -11.60 -11.92
CA GLU A 193 32.94 -10.91 -10.64
C GLU A 193 31.76 -11.48 -9.84
N GLU A 194 30.67 -11.78 -10.54
CA GLU A 194 29.40 -12.27 -9.98
C GLU A 194 29.56 -13.61 -9.26
N GLU A 195 30.47 -14.46 -9.74
CA GLU A 195 30.80 -15.74 -9.13
C GLU A 195 31.53 -15.54 -7.79
N VAL A 196 32.43 -14.56 -7.72
CA VAL A 196 33.10 -14.16 -6.46
C VAL A 196 32.10 -13.53 -5.51
N GLN A 197 31.20 -12.67 -5.99
CA GLN A 197 30.14 -12.09 -5.17
C GLN A 197 29.22 -13.16 -4.60
N LEU A 198 28.81 -14.17 -5.38
CA LEU A 198 28.00 -15.29 -4.87
C LEU A 198 28.77 -16.08 -3.81
N TYR A 199 30.08 -16.27 -3.99
CA TYR A 199 30.89 -16.93 -2.96
C TYR A 199 30.89 -16.14 -1.65
N LEU A 200 31.06 -14.82 -1.73
CA LEU A 200 30.98 -13.94 -0.56
C LEU A 200 29.60 -13.97 0.09
N ILE A 201 28.50 -14.03 -0.67
CA ILE A 201 27.15 -14.20 -0.13
C ILE A 201 27.09 -15.49 0.72
N ILE A 202 27.55 -16.61 0.17
CA ILE A 202 27.52 -17.92 0.85
C ILE A 202 28.33 -17.88 2.14
N LEU A 203 29.58 -17.40 2.10
CA LEU A 203 30.43 -17.29 3.28
C LEU A 203 29.82 -16.37 4.33
N ASN A 204 29.18 -15.27 3.90
CA ASN A 204 28.49 -14.37 4.80
C ASN A 204 27.27 -15.05 5.46
N LEU A 205 26.47 -15.82 4.72
CA LEU A 205 25.32 -16.55 5.28
C LEU A 205 25.75 -17.66 6.24
N MET A 206 26.93 -18.25 6.04
CA MET A 206 27.52 -19.27 6.92
C MET A 206 28.23 -18.70 8.15
N GLY A 207 28.44 -17.39 8.21
CA GLY A 207 29.22 -16.75 9.27
C GLY A 207 30.73 -17.00 9.21
N LYS A 208 31.25 -17.36 8.03
CA LYS A 208 32.67 -17.64 7.79
C LYS A 208 33.41 -16.36 7.38
N TRP A 209 33.49 -15.42 8.31
CA TRP A 209 33.96 -14.06 8.02
C TRP A 209 35.45 -13.98 7.71
N GLU A 210 36.28 -14.83 8.34
CA GLU A 210 37.71 -14.95 8.07
C GLU A 210 37.96 -15.44 6.64
N GLU A 211 37.30 -16.52 6.23
CA GLU A 211 37.40 -17.03 4.85
C GLU A 211 36.91 -15.97 3.85
N ALA A 212 35.84 -15.22 4.17
CA ALA A 212 35.36 -14.15 3.32
C ALA A 212 36.38 -13.00 3.18
N TYR A 213 37.12 -12.70 4.25
CA TYR A 213 38.18 -11.69 4.22
C TYR A 213 39.36 -12.13 3.35
N GLU A 214 39.77 -13.40 3.44
CA GLU A 214 40.80 -13.98 2.57
C GLU A 214 40.40 -13.92 1.09
N VAL A 215 39.12 -14.16 0.78
CA VAL A 215 38.60 -14.02 -0.59
C VAL A 215 38.68 -12.58 -1.09
N VAL A 216 38.30 -11.60 -0.26
CA VAL A 216 38.32 -10.17 -0.62
C VAL A 216 39.74 -9.64 -0.81
N THR A 217 40.70 -10.12 -0.01
CA THR A 217 42.09 -9.62 -0.01
C THR A 217 43.04 -10.45 -0.87
N GLY A 218 42.66 -11.67 -1.24
CA GLY A 218 43.44 -12.55 -2.10
C GLY A 218 43.19 -12.35 -3.60
N GLU A 219 43.61 -13.34 -4.40
CA GLU A 219 43.58 -13.31 -5.88
C GLU A 219 42.15 -13.13 -6.44
N LEU A 220 41.14 -13.73 -5.79
CA LEU A 220 39.73 -13.57 -6.20
C LEU A 220 39.23 -12.14 -6.01
N GLY A 221 39.75 -11.44 -5.01
CA GLY A 221 39.46 -10.04 -4.72
C GLY A 221 39.80 -9.11 -5.87
N GLU A 222 40.84 -9.42 -6.66
CA GLU A 222 41.24 -8.62 -7.83
C GLU A 222 40.17 -8.58 -8.93
N LYS A 223 39.22 -9.51 -8.92
CA LYS A 223 38.10 -9.52 -9.87
C LYS A 223 36.95 -8.60 -9.44
N LEU A 224 36.94 -8.13 -8.20
CA LEU A 224 35.89 -7.24 -7.65
C LEU A 224 36.22 -5.78 -7.98
N THR A 225 35.91 -5.39 -9.22
CA THR A 225 36.32 -4.09 -9.78
C THR A 225 35.16 -3.12 -10.00
N SER A 226 33.91 -3.57 -9.86
CA SER A 226 32.72 -2.77 -10.20
C SER A 226 32.48 -1.56 -9.26
N GLU A 227 32.99 -1.58 -8.04
CA GLU A 227 32.78 -0.51 -7.05
C GLU A 227 34.10 0.04 -6.50
N THR A 228 34.23 1.37 -6.44
CA THR A 228 35.41 2.04 -5.86
C THR A 228 35.56 1.70 -4.38
N PHE A 229 36.78 1.40 -3.94
CA PHE A 229 37.09 1.00 -2.56
C PHE A 229 36.28 -0.21 -2.04
N PHE A 230 35.80 -1.07 -2.95
CA PHE A 230 35.02 -2.26 -2.56
C PHE A 230 35.75 -3.13 -1.55
N LYS A 231 37.05 -3.40 -1.80
CA LYS A 231 37.88 -4.24 -0.93
C LYS A 231 38.00 -3.66 0.47
N GLU A 232 38.29 -2.36 0.57
CA GLU A 232 38.44 -1.66 1.84
C GLU A 232 37.14 -1.60 2.61
N ARG A 233 36.03 -1.26 1.95
CA ARG A 233 34.69 -1.26 2.55
C ARG A 233 34.31 -2.65 3.05
N LYS A 234 34.50 -3.68 2.22
CA LYS A 234 34.13 -5.04 2.58
C LYS A 234 35.02 -5.60 3.68
N ALA A 235 36.31 -5.29 3.68
CA ALA A 235 37.21 -5.61 4.77
C ALA A 235 36.76 -4.96 6.08
N ALA A 236 36.40 -3.67 6.07
CA ALA A 236 35.91 -2.96 7.26
C ALA A 236 34.64 -3.63 7.84
N GLU A 237 33.67 -3.97 6.99
CA GLU A 237 32.46 -4.71 7.39
C GLU A 237 32.79 -6.07 8.01
N LEU A 238 33.70 -6.82 7.40
CA LEU A 238 34.09 -8.16 7.88
C LEU A 238 34.86 -8.08 9.20
N PHE A 239 35.77 -7.10 9.36
CA PHE A 239 36.46 -6.86 10.63
C PHE A 239 35.48 -6.52 11.75
N SER A 240 34.48 -5.67 11.49
CA SER A 240 33.41 -5.39 12.45
C SER A 240 32.64 -6.65 12.86
N LYS A 241 32.31 -7.54 11.91
CA LYS A 241 31.63 -8.82 12.20
C LYS A 241 32.50 -9.78 13.01
N MET A 242 33.81 -9.81 12.74
CA MET A 242 34.80 -10.58 13.50
C MET A 242 35.14 -9.95 14.86
N GLN A 243 34.61 -8.75 15.16
CA GLN A 243 34.98 -7.95 16.34
C GLN A 243 36.48 -7.61 16.40
N LYS A 244 37.14 -7.53 15.23
CA LYS A 244 38.50 -7.05 15.03
C LYS A 244 38.49 -5.53 14.92
N TRP A 245 38.19 -4.88 16.05
CA TRP A 245 37.94 -3.45 16.12
C TRP A 245 39.12 -2.55 15.68
N PRO A 246 40.39 -2.88 15.99
CA PRO A 246 41.53 -2.07 15.53
C PRO A 246 41.62 -1.99 13.99
N GLU A 247 41.48 -3.14 13.31
CA GLU A 247 41.56 -3.23 11.87
C GLU A 247 40.33 -2.60 11.20
N ALA A 248 39.14 -2.78 11.78
CA ALA A 248 37.93 -2.09 11.34
C ALA A 248 38.10 -0.57 11.45
N ASN A 249 38.62 -0.08 12.57
CA ASN A 249 38.83 1.34 12.82
C ASN A 249 39.77 1.98 11.79
N ALA A 250 40.94 1.36 11.55
CA ALA A 250 41.89 1.84 10.56
C ALA A 250 41.26 1.90 9.15
N LYS A 251 40.47 0.89 8.77
CA LYS A 251 39.79 0.88 7.46
C LYS A 251 38.69 1.94 7.36
N PHE A 252 37.86 2.13 8.39
CA PHE A 252 36.88 3.21 8.36
C PHE A 252 37.54 4.60 8.38
N LYS A 253 38.62 4.78 9.13
CA LYS A 253 39.42 6.02 9.12
C LYS A 253 39.97 6.31 7.73
N PHE A 254 40.54 5.30 7.05
CA PHE A 254 40.98 5.42 5.67
C PHE A 254 39.82 5.83 4.74
N LEU A 255 38.69 5.13 4.80
CA LEU A 255 37.52 5.45 3.98
C LEU A 255 36.98 6.87 4.24
N LEU A 256 37.06 7.36 5.48
CA LEU A 256 36.67 8.72 5.85
C LEU A 256 37.66 9.79 5.38
N LYS A 257 38.95 9.48 5.24
CA LYS A 257 39.92 10.40 4.61
C LYS A 257 39.56 10.61 3.12
N GLU A 258 39.10 9.57 2.45
CA GLU A 258 38.67 9.63 1.03
C GLU A 258 37.27 10.21 0.85
N ASN A 259 36.33 9.91 1.76
CA ASN A 259 34.96 10.43 1.74
C ASN A 259 34.49 10.90 3.13
N PRO A 260 34.86 12.13 3.54
CA PRO A 260 34.56 12.65 4.88
C PRO A 260 33.09 12.90 5.19
N ASP A 261 32.19 12.90 4.21
CA ASP A 261 30.75 13.16 4.40
C ASP A 261 29.93 11.85 4.53
N HIS A 262 30.58 10.68 4.47
CA HIS A 262 29.88 9.38 4.53
C HIS A 262 29.45 9.02 5.96
N TRP A 263 28.20 9.34 6.31
CA TRP A 263 27.67 9.22 7.68
C TRP A 263 27.77 7.83 8.30
N GLN A 264 27.52 6.76 7.54
CA GLN A 264 27.61 5.40 8.08
C GLN A 264 29.04 5.06 8.50
N TYR A 265 30.06 5.55 7.78
CA TYR A 265 31.46 5.31 8.15
C TYR A 265 31.85 6.03 9.43
N TRP A 266 31.32 7.24 9.66
CA TRP A 266 31.50 7.94 10.93
C TRP A 266 30.94 7.14 12.11
N LYS A 267 29.71 6.63 11.99
CA LYS A 267 29.09 5.81 13.04
C LYS A 267 29.89 4.54 13.31
N ASP A 268 30.31 3.83 12.27
CA ASP A 268 31.06 2.59 12.43
C ASP A 268 32.50 2.84 12.96
N TYR A 269 33.15 3.93 12.53
CA TYR A 269 34.41 4.39 13.07
C TYR A 269 34.31 4.71 14.57
N ILE A 270 33.34 5.55 14.98
CA ILE A 270 33.10 5.91 16.38
C ILE A 270 32.82 4.64 17.20
N TYR A 271 31.96 3.76 16.69
CA TYR A 271 31.61 2.49 17.35
C TYR A 271 32.83 1.59 17.56
N SER A 272 33.68 1.43 16.55
CA SER A 272 34.92 0.64 16.65
C SER A 272 35.89 1.21 17.71
N CYS A 273 36.04 2.54 17.77
CA CYS A 273 36.86 3.21 18.79
C CYS A 273 36.31 2.96 20.20
N LEU A 274 35.00 3.10 20.39
CA LEU A 274 34.36 2.85 21.68
C LEU A 274 34.54 1.42 22.15
N LYS A 275 34.45 0.43 21.25
CA LYS A 275 34.69 -0.97 21.59
C LYS A 275 36.13 -1.22 22.05
N MET A 276 37.11 -0.59 21.41
CA MET A 276 38.51 -0.65 21.86
C MET A 276 38.69 -0.05 23.26
N VAL A 277 38.11 1.14 23.51
CA VAL A 277 38.15 1.80 24.82
C VAL A 277 37.51 0.93 25.91
N GLN A 278 36.32 0.38 25.66
CA GLN A 278 35.62 -0.50 26.60
C GLN A 278 36.43 -1.76 26.94
N SER A 279 37.18 -2.28 25.98
CA SER A 279 38.05 -3.45 26.17
C SER A 279 39.43 -3.12 26.77
N ASN A 280 39.74 -1.84 27.04
CA ASN A 280 41.07 -1.35 27.43
C ASN A 280 42.18 -1.82 26.49
N TRP A 281 41.89 -1.90 25.19
CA TRP A 281 42.85 -2.35 24.18
C TRP A 281 44.05 -1.39 24.11
N LYS A 282 45.24 -1.96 23.87
CA LYS A 282 46.49 -1.21 23.66
C LYS A 282 47.25 -1.81 22.49
N PRO A 283 47.97 -0.98 21.70
CA PRO A 283 48.85 -1.48 20.64
C PRO A 283 49.99 -2.32 21.24
N GLN A 284 50.52 -3.27 20.47
CA GLN A 284 51.71 -4.04 20.87
C GLN A 284 52.95 -3.14 20.81
N GLU A 285 53.89 -3.32 21.74
CA GLU A 285 55.00 -2.36 22.03
C GLU A 285 55.93 -2.05 20.83
N ASP A 286 55.89 -2.84 19.75
CA ASP A 286 56.68 -2.64 18.52
C ASP A 286 55.86 -2.22 17.28
N SER A 287 54.53 -2.11 17.38
CA SER A 287 53.66 -1.69 16.28
C SER A 287 53.17 -0.25 16.52
N GLN A 288 53.97 0.75 16.13
CA GLN A 288 53.47 2.12 15.94
C GLN A 288 52.59 2.16 14.67
N ASP A 289 51.45 1.48 14.67
CA ASP A 289 50.46 1.65 13.62
C ASP A 289 49.78 3.00 13.81
N SER A 290 50.34 4.03 13.18
CA SER A 290 49.88 5.44 13.23
C SER A 290 48.46 5.67 12.68
N GLU A 291 47.79 4.60 12.23
CA GLU A 291 46.49 4.67 11.57
C GLU A 291 45.31 4.27 12.47
N ILE A 292 45.55 3.64 13.63
CA ILE A 292 44.47 3.17 14.53
C ILE A 292 44.18 4.19 15.63
N ASP A 293 42.93 4.61 15.77
CA ASP A 293 42.47 5.48 16.85
C ASP A 293 41.75 4.65 17.92
N TYR A 294 42.43 4.41 19.05
CA TYR A 294 41.95 3.51 20.13
C TYR A 294 41.62 4.23 21.44
N THR A 295 41.75 5.56 21.47
CA THR A 295 41.35 6.40 22.60
C THR A 295 40.37 7.47 22.15
N ILE A 296 39.54 7.95 23.08
CA ILE A 296 38.59 9.04 22.79
C ILE A 296 39.31 10.31 22.34
N ASP A 297 40.46 10.64 22.93
CA ASP A 297 41.25 11.80 22.54
C ASP A 297 41.73 11.72 21.08
N MET A 298 42.16 10.54 20.61
CA MET A 298 42.54 10.32 19.21
C MET A 298 41.35 10.47 18.26
N ALA A 299 40.17 9.93 18.64
CA ALA A 299 38.96 10.12 17.85
C ALA A 299 38.55 11.60 17.77
N CYS A 300 38.61 12.33 18.89
CA CYS A 300 38.38 13.78 18.94
C CYS A 300 39.35 14.55 18.04
N GLU A 301 40.64 14.18 18.06
CA GLU A 301 41.67 14.79 17.23
C GLU A 301 41.39 14.54 15.74
N PHE A 302 41.10 13.29 15.35
CA PHE A 302 40.80 12.95 13.95
C PHE A 302 39.59 13.72 13.42
N ILE A 303 38.50 13.80 14.19
CA ILE A 303 37.32 14.59 13.81
C ILE A 303 37.69 16.07 13.64
N SER A 304 38.43 16.64 14.59
CA SER A 304 38.84 18.06 14.56
C SER A 304 39.78 18.38 13.39
N GLN A 305 40.72 17.47 13.09
CA GLN A 305 41.60 17.56 11.92
C GLN A 305 40.76 17.51 10.63
N THR A 306 39.81 16.59 10.55
CA THR A 306 38.93 16.45 9.38
C THR A 306 38.09 17.71 9.16
N ILE A 307 37.51 18.29 10.21
CA ILE A 307 36.81 19.58 10.15
C ILE A 307 37.72 20.69 9.62
N THR A 308 38.95 20.77 10.15
CA THR A 308 39.93 21.79 9.73
C THR A 308 40.36 21.64 8.27
N MET A 309 40.45 20.40 7.77
CA MET A 309 40.72 20.13 6.37
C MET A 309 39.53 20.52 5.48
N CYS A 310 38.31 20.17 5.89
CA CYS A 310 37.09 20.40 5.11
C CYS A 310 36.62 21.87 5.14
N SER A 311 36.98 22.65 6.15
CA SER A 311 36.54 24.04 6.30
C SER A 311 37.22 25.04 5.34
N LYS A 312 38.27 24.62 4.62
CA LYS A 312 39.07 25.50 3.76
C LYS A 312 38.37 25.92 2.46
N ASP A 313 37.48 25.08 1.93
CA ASP A 313 36.81 25.32 0.64
C ASP A 313 35.29 25.31 0.83
N ARG A 314 34.75 24.17 1.28
CA ARG A 314 33.33 24.01 1.60
C ARG A 314 33.16 23.13 2.82
N SER A 315 32.53 23.68 3.86
CA SER A 315 32.16 22.92 5.05
C SER A 315 31.23 21.74 4.69
N LEU A 316 31.68 20.53 5.02
CA LEU A 316 30.91 19.29 4.91
C LEU A 316 30.13 19.04 6.20
N ARG A 317 28.97 18.37 6.14
CA ARG A 317 28.06 18.20 7.30
C ARG A 317 28.56 17.10 8.23
N GLY A 318 28.94 15.96 7.66
CA GLY A 318 29.31 14.73 8.36
C GLY A 318 30.30 14.93 9.51
N PRO A 319 31.45 15.61 9.30
CA PRO A 319 32.44 15.80 10.36
C PRO A 319 31.92 16.61 11.57
N TYR A 320 31.09 17.64 11.34
CA TYR A 320 30.52 18.41 12.46
C TYR A 320 29.45 17.61 13.21
N LEU A 321 28.65 16.80 12.51
CA LEU A 321 27.68 15.91 13.14
C LEU A 321 28.38 14.78 13.91
N ALA A 322 29.54 14.31 13.44
CA ALA A 322 30.33 13.29 14.12
C ALA A 322 30.81 13.74 15.50
N GLN A 323 31.08 15.04 15.71
CA GLN A 323 31.39 15.59 17.05
C GLN A 323 30.22 15.39 18.02
N LEU A 324 29.01 15.72 17.59
CA LEU A 324 27.78 15.58 18.40
C LEU A 324 27.44 14.11 18.65
N GLU A 325 27.60 13.24 17.64
CA GLU A 325 27.37 11.80 17.75
C GLU A 325 28.34 11.14 18.72
N LEU A 326 29.64 11.49 18.67
CA LEU A 326 30.61 10.97 19.63
C LEU A 326 30.22 11.32 21.07
N ILE A 327 29.82 12.58 21.32
CA ILE A 327 29.34 13.02 22.65
C ILE A 327 28.08 12.25 23.06
N LYS A 328 27.13 12.07 22.13
CA LYS A 328 25.88 11.35 22.37
C LYS A 328 26.15 9.92 22.80
N VAL A 329 26.91 9.18 22.01
CA VAL A 329 27.19 7.77 22.29
C VAL A 329 28.01 7.61 23.59
N LEU A 330 28.96 8.50 23.88
CA LEU A 330 29.69 8.47 25.16
C LEU A 330 28.77 8.61 26.37
N ARG A 331 27.84 9.58 26.32
CA ARG A 331 26.87 9.80 27.40
C ARG A 331 25.90 8.64 27.58
N GLU A 332 25.45 8.03 26.49
CA GLU A 332 24.62 6.82 26.52
C GLU A 332 25.34 5.63 27.19
N ASN A 333 26.67 5.59 27.10
CA ASN A 333 27.51 4.59 27.78
C ASN A 333 27.96 5.02 29.19
N GLY A 334 27.44 6.12 29.73
CA GLY A 334 27.77 6.63 31.07
C GLY A 334 29.14 7.32 31.18
N ASP A 335 29.79 7.60 30.04
CA ASP A 335 31.09 8.29 30.00
C ASP A 335 30.88 9.81 29.79
N LEU A 336 31.43 10.59 30.72
CA LEU A 336 31.39 12.06 30.68
C LEU A 336 32.73 12.67 30.26
N SER A 337 33.71 11.85 29.88
CA SER A 337 35.08 12.27 29.56
C SER A 337 35.21 12.78 28.13
N VAL A 338 34.51 13.87 27.79
CA VAL A 338 34.80 14.62 26.56
C VAL A 338 35.66 15.81 26.92
N LYS A 339 36.97 15.66 26.76
CA LYS A 339 37.90 16.78 26.78
C LYS A 339 38.08 17.25 25.33
N ASN A 340 38.18 18.56 25.12
CA ASN A 340 38.65 19.19 23.88
C ASN A 340 37.69 19.32 22.67
N LEU A 341 36.50 18.74 22.64
CA LEU A 341 35.53 18.97 21.54
C LEU A 341 34.63 20.20 21.72
N GLY A 342 34.53 20.75 22.93
CA GLY A 342 33.56 21.80 23.29
C GLY A 342 32.26 21.24 23.87
N THR A 343 31.40 22.12 24.38
CA THR A 343 30.10 21.73 24.93
C THR A 343 29.08 21.46 23.81
N PRO A 344 28.07 20.58 23.99
CA PRO A 344 27.04 20.38 22.97
C PRO A 344 26.32 21.65 22.55
N MET A 345 26.16 22.59 23.49
CA MET A 345 25.56 23.90 23.22
C MET A 345 26.39 24.69 22.20
N GLU A 346 27.70 24.82 22.42
CA GLU A 346 28.61 25.52 21.52
C GLU A 346 28.67 24.85 20.14
N LEU A 347 28.68 23.52 20.11
CA LEU A 347 28.69 22.74 18.86
C LEU A 347 27.40 22.93 18.05
N LEU A 348 26.24 22.88 18.70
CA LEU A 348 24.95 23.16 18.07
C LEU A 348 24.86 24.61 17.57
N GLN A 349 25.39 25.58 18.32
CA GLN A 349 25.44 26.97 17.90
C GLN A 349 26.35 27.17 16.68
N ASN A 350 27.51 26.53 16.67
CA ASN A 350 28.41 26.57 15.53
C ASN A 350 27.81 25.87 14.30
N TYR A 351 27.11 24.75 14.50
CA TYR A 351 26.41 24.05 13.41
C TYR A 351 25.34 24.93 12.78
N PHE A 352 24.49 25.56 13.60
CA PHE A 352 23.47 26.51 13.11
C PHE A 352 24.09 27.72 12.39
N LYS A 353 25.24 28.22 12.85
CA LYS A 353 25.95 29.31 12.18
C LYS A 353 26.38 28.93 10.76
N LEU A 354 26.81 27.68 10.55
CA LEU A 354 27.32 27.20 9.26
C LEU A 354 26.23 26.71 8.32
N PHE A 355 25.20 26.05 8.86
CA PHE A 355 24.20 25.33 8.07
C PHE A 355 22.77 25.83 8.29
N GLY A 356 22.53 26.81 9.17
CA GLY A 356 21.18 27.26 9.52
C GLY A 356 20.36 27.82 8.36
N ASP A 357 20.99 28.24 7.26
CA ASP A 357 20.31 28.67 6.03
C ASP A 357 19.95 27.48 5.10
N LYS A 358 20.27 26.25 5.48
CA LYS A 358 20.02 25.04 4.70
C LYS A 358 18.82 24.28 5.26
N ASN A 359 17.94 23.81 4.38
CA ASN A 359 16.73 23.06 4.75
C ASN A 359 17.03 21.81 5.60
N CYS A 360 18.21 21.22 5.48
CA CYS A 360 18.61 20.04 6.25
C CYS A 360 18.97 20.33 7.71
N CYS A 361 19.20 21.60 8.08
CA CYS A 361 19.71 21.98 9.40
C CYS A 361 18.80 21.51 10.54
N TYR A 362 17.49 21.66 10.37
CA TYR A 362 16.51 21.21 11.34
C TYR A 362 16.61 19.68 11.57
N GLU A 363 16.57 18.90 10.48
CA GLU A 363 16.63 17.43 10.53
C GLU A 363 17.93 16.91 11.16
N ASP A 364 19.03 17.63 10.99
CA ASP A 364 20.31 17.30 11.61
C ASP A 364 20.32 17.61 13.10
N MET A 365 19.92 18.82 13.47
CA MET A 365 20.03 19.31 14.85
C MET A 365 19.06 18.61 15.80
N LYS A 366 17.85 18.25 15.32
CA LYS A 366 16.84 17.58 16.16
C LYS A 366 17.33 16.27 16.78
N LEU A 367 18.28 15.58 16.14
CA LEU A 367 18.88 14.32 16.62
C LEU A 367 19.73 14.48 17.90
N PHE A 368 20.10 15.71 18.22
CA PHE A 368 21.08 16.05 19.25
C PHE A 368 20.55 17.04 20.31
N THR A 369 19.27 17.42 20.26
CA THR A 369 18.68 18.36 21.23
C THR A 369 18.68 17.83 22.65
N ASP A 370 18.64 16.51 22.83
CA ASP A 370 18.65 15.86 24.14
C ASP A 370 20.04 15.87 24.80
N LEU A 371 21.08 16.33 24.09
CA LEU A 371 22.40 16.58 24.66
C LEU A 371 22.44 17.86 25.51
N ILE A 372 21.41 18.68 25.50
CA ILE A 372 21.31 19.89 26.31
C ILE A 372 20.03 19.87 27.15
N SER A 373 20.08 20.50 28.32
CA SER A 373 18.93 20.58 29.23
C SER A 373 17.82 21.48 28.67
N LYS A 374 16.57 21.32 29.12
CA LYS A 374 15.43 22.16 28.68
C LYS A 374 15.70 23.68 28.81
N PRO A 375 16.30 24.19 29.91
CA PRO A 375 16.66 25.61 29.99
C PRO A 375 17.67 26.03 28.91
N GLN A 376 18.67 25.18 28.62
CA GLN A 376 19.64 25.42 27.56
C GLN A 376 19.01 25.35 26.16
N GLN A 377 17.98 24.53 25.95
CA GLN A 377 17.22 24.50 24.70
C GLN A 377 16.52 25.85 24.44
N LEU A 378 15.91 26.45 25.47
CA LEU A 378 15.31 27.79 25.37
C LEU A 378 16.36 28.88 25.14
N GLU A 379 17.49 28.79 25.83
CA GLU A 379 18.63 29.69 25.64
C GLU A 379 19.18 29.58 24.21
N MET A 380 19.25 28.38 23.64
CA MET A 380 19.74 28.12 22.30
C MET A 380 18.86 28.83 21.26
N ILE A 381 17.55 28.62 21.31
CA ILE A 381 16.59 29.29 20.44
C ILE A 381 16.69 30.82 20.58
N SER A 382 16.78 31.32 21.81
CA SER A 382 16.96 32.75 22.08
C SER A 382 18.27 33.29 21.48
N SER A 383 19.36 32.51 21.54
CA SER A 383 20.65 32.87 20.94
C SER A 383 20.57 32.90 19.42
N PHE A 384 19.85 31.98 18.79
CA PHE A 384 19.67 31.95 17.34
C PHE A 384 18.86 33.16 16.85
N MET A 385 17.77 33.50 17.53
CA MET A 385 16.98 34.68 17.21
C MET A 385 17.80 35.96 17.25
N LYS A 386 18.73 36.10 18.21
CA LYS A 386 19.64 37.27 18.28
C LYS A 386 20.61 37.37 17.11
N THR A 387 20.88 36.28 16.40
CA THR A 387 21.77 36.26 15.23
C THR A 387 21.04 36.51 13.90
N LEU A 388 19.72 36.68 13.94
CA LEU A 388 18.93 37.02 12.75
C LEU A 388 18.98 38.53 12.50
N GLU A 389 19.35 38.90 11.29
CA GLU A 389 19.24 40.27 10.79
C GLU A 389 17.86 40.42 10.14
N LEU A 390 16.87 40.84 10.93
CA LEU A 390 15.53 41.14 10.45
C LEU A 390 15.32 42.66 10.40
N HIS A 391 14.60 43.12 9.39
CA HIS A 391 14.33 44.53 9.15
C HIS A 391 12.86 44.85 9.41
N ASN A 392 12.60 46.07 9.85
CA ASN A 392 11.24 46.55 10.00
C ASN A 392 10.71 47.06 8.65
N SER A 393 9.50 46.66 8.28
CA SER A 393 8.77 47.22 7.14
C SER A 393 7.49 47.88 7.65
N ASP A 394 7.49 49.22 7.79
CA ASP A 394 6.32 50.09 8.09
C ASP A 394 5.24 49.53 9.06
N GLY A 395 5.58 48.63 9.99
CA GLY A 395 4.65 47.87 10.82
C GLY A 395 5.31 47.22 12.05
N ASP A 396 4.57 46.34 12.75
CA ASP A 396 5.03 45.70 14.00
C ASP A 396 5.87 44.41 13.76
N ILE A 397 5.97 43.94 12.52
CA ILE A 397 6.59 42.63 12.19
C ILE A 397 7.91 42.83 11.46
N LEU A 398 8.90 42.03 11.87
CA LEU A 398 10.23 42.01 11.28
C LEU A 398 10.34 40.94 10.18
N PHE A 399 10.93 41.33 9.05
CA PHE A 399 11.11 40.49 7.85
C PHE A 399 12.59 40.25 7.53
N ALA A 400 12.88 39.11 6.90
CA ALA A 400 14.23 38.80 6.42
C ALA A 400 14.58 39.65 5.20
N SER A 401 15.84 40.05 5.04
CA SER A 401 16.33 40.78 3.86
C SER A 401 16.67 39.87 2.67
N ASP A 402 17.01 38.62 2.94
CA ASP A 402 17.40 37.65 1.92
C ASP A 402 16.91 36.23 2.24
N VAL A 403 17.12 35.32 1.29
CA VAL A 403 16.76 33.91 1.42
C VAL A 403 17.46 33.24 2.61
N LYS A 404 18.72 33.60 2.90
CA LYS A 404 19.49 32.94 3.97
C LYS A 404 18.96 33.31 5.35
N ALA A 405 18.72 34.59 5.60
CA ALA A 405 18.10 35.07 6.83
C ALA A 405 16.70 34.48 7.01
N MET A 406 15.94 34.35 5.92
CA MET A 406 14.63 33.71 5.93
C MET A 406 14.70 32.22 6.31
N GLN A 407 15.58 31.44 5.68
CA GLN A 407 15.74 30.01 5.99
C GLN A 407 16.24 29.77 7.42
N ARG A 408 17.13 30.65 7.92
CA ARG A 408 17.57 30.62 9.33
C ARG A 408 16.40 30.87 10.27
N HIS A 409 15.55 31.86 9.97
CA HIS A 409 14.36 32.12 10.78
C HIS A 409 13.39 30.93 10.76
N LEU A 410 13.12 30.36 9.58
CA LEU A 410 12.28 29.18 9.45
C LEU A 410 12.82 27.99 10.27
N THR A 411 14.12 27.71 10.17
CA THR A 411 14.79 26.66 10.95
C THR A 411 14.61 26.87 12.46
N ILE A 412 14.70 28.12 12.92
CA ILE A 412 14.47 28.44 14.34
C ILE A 412 13.02 28.13 14.75
N LEU A 413 12.03 28.47 13.92
CA LEU A 413 10.63 28.17 14.21
C LEU A 413 10.36 26.66 14.23
N GLN A 414 10.93 25.90 13.28
CA GLN A 414 10.85 24.45 13.25
C GLN A 414 11.46 23.82 14.52
N MET A 415 12.63 24.29 14.93
CA MET A 415 13.28 23.85 16.17
C MET A 415 12.46 24.24 17.41
N ALA A 416 11.95 25.47 17.48
CA ALA A 416 11.12 25.94 18.60
C ALA A 416 9.85 25.09 18.76
N ARG A 417 9.23 24.72 17.64
CA ARG A 417 8.09 23.79 17.61
C ARG A 417 8.47 22.40 18.10
N TYR A 418 9.57 21.83 17.59
CA TYR A 418 10.03 20.50 17.98
C TYR A 418 10.40 20.39 19.46
N LEU A 419 10.92 21.47 20.03
CA LEU A 419 11.25 21.55 21.46
C LEU A 419 10.00 21.70 22.36
N GLY A 420 8.82 21.93 21.77
CA GLY A 420 7.54 22.11 22.47
C GLY A 420 7.35 23.51 23.05
N ILE A 421 8.05 24.52 22.54
CA ILE A 421 7.90 25.92 22.98
C ILE A 421 6.54 26.47 22.54
N GLN A 422 6.08 26.07 21.36
CA GLN A 422 4.77 26.49 20.83
C GLN A 422 3.60 25.71 21.46
N ASP A 423 3.85 24.53 22.03
CA ASP A 423 2.82 23.71 22.68
C ASP A 423 2.22 24.42 23.91
N THR A 424 3.01 25.27 24.57
CA THR A 424 2.57 26.04 25.75
C THR A 424 1.74 27.28 25.41
N MET A 425 1.62 27.63 24.12
CA MET A 425 0.86 28.81 23.69
C MET A 425 -0.64 28.61 23.93
N ILE A 426 -1.36 29.69 24.24
CA ILE A 426 -2.83 29.70 24.22
C ILE A 426 -3.34 29.90 22.78
N ALA A 427 -4.66 29.73 22.56
CA ALA A 427 -5.25 29.83 21.23
C ALA A 427 -4.97 31.19 20.57
N GLU A 428 -5.05 32.29 21.32
CA GLU A 428 -4.79 33.64 20.83
C GLU A 428 -3.33 33.82 20.37
N GLU A 429 -2.36 33.28 21.12
CA GLU A 429 -0.94 33.34 20.79
C GLU A 429 -0.64 32.51 19.53
N ARG A 430 -1.25 31.33 19.39
CA ARG A 430 -1.16 30.50 18.17
C ARG A 430 -1.69 31.25 16.95
N LEU A 431 -2.81 31.96 17.09
CA LEU A 431 -3.40 32.76 16.01
C LEU A 431 -2.50 33.94 15.60
N VAL A 432 -1.86 34.61 16.55
CA VAL A 432 -0.88 35.65 16.26
C VAL A 432 0.28 35.06 15.46
N LEU A 433 0.87 33.96 15.94
CA LEU A 433 1.98 33.31 15.24
C LEU A 433 1.59 32.82 13.84
N ALA A 434 0.39 32.24 13.68
CA ALA A 434 -0.14 31.83 12.38
C ALA A 434 -0.22 33.00 11.41
N ARG A 435 -0.73 34.16 11.86
CA ARG A 435 -0.78 35.39 11.06
C ARG A 435 0.60 35.86 10.66
N GLU A 436 1.56 35.91 11.59
CA GLU A 436 2.92 36.32 11.27
C GLU A 436 3.58 35.36 10.27
N CYS A 437 3.37 34.05 10.40
CA CYS A 437 3.83 33.05 9.45
C CYS A 437 3.23 33.27 8.05
N THR A 438 1.93 33.55 7.94
CA THR A 438 1.29 33.89 6.66
C THR A 438 1.88 35.16 6.04
N GLN A 439 2.17 36.19 6.84
CA GLN A 439 2.80 37.42 6.36
C GLN A 439 4.24 37.20 5.91
N ARG A 440 5.02 36.40 6.64
CA ARG A 440 6.39 36.01 6.25
C ARG A 440 6.41 35.14 5.00
N TYR A 441 5.43 34.25 4.84
CA TYR A 441 5.21 33.51 3.60
C TYR A 441 5.05 34.46 2.42
N GLN A 442 4.11 35.41 2.52
CA GLN A 442 3.82 36.40 1.46
C GLN A 442 5.04 37.25 1.12
N HIS A 443 5.75 37.77 2.13
CA HIS A 443 7.00 38.49 1.91
C HIS A 443 8.05 37.61 1.22
N GLY A 444 8.18 36.35 1.64
CA GLY A 444 9.17 35.43 1.09
C GLY A 444 8.93 35.03 -0.38
N LEU A 445 7.71 35.19 -0.91
CA LEU A 445 7.43 35.00 -2.33
C LEU A 445 8.21 35.98 -3.21
N GLU A 446 8.58 37.16 -2.68
CA GLU A 446 9.43 38.13 -3.38
C GLU A 446 10.78 37.52 -3.79
N PHE A 447 11.34 36.64 -2.95
CA PHE A 447 12.62 36.01 -3.20
C PHE A 447 12.57 34.88 -4.22
N GLY A 448 11.39 34.32 -4.48
CA GLY A 448 11.19 33.18 -5.37
C GLY A 448 10.41 33.49 -6.64
N LYS A 449 10.31 34.77 -7.03
CA LYS A 449 9.60 35.20 -8.26
C LYS A 449 10.14 34.57 -9.54
N ASP A 450 11.45 34.33 -9.58
CA ASP A 450 12.15 33.77 -10.74
C ASP A 450 12.31 32.24 -10.69
N LEU A 451 11.73 31.57 -9.67
CA LEU A 451 11.74 30.11 -9.59
C LEU A 451 10.88 29.50 -10.70
N LEU A 452 11.27 28.31 -11.15
CA LEU A 452 10.42 27.55 -12.06
C LEU A 452 9.15 27.10 -11.33
N ILE A 453 8.05 26.93 -12.07
CA ILE A 453 6.79 26.42 -11.49
C ILE A 453 6.91 25.01 -10.89
N THR A 454 7.99 24.29 -11.21
CA THR A 454 8.35 22.97 -10.68
C THR A 454 9.15 23.04 -9.39
N ASP A 455 9.69 24.20 -9.03
CA ASP A 455 10.48 24.40 -7.83
C ASP A 455 9.58 24.83 -6.67
N ILE A 456 9.92 24.38 -5.46
CA ILE A 456 9.20 24.74 -4.23
C ILE A 456 9.64 26.14 -3.80
N GLN A 457 8.69 26.99 -3.40
CA GLN A 457 9.00 28.33 -2.91
C GLN A 457 9.78 28.26 -1.59
N TYR A 458 10.75 29.15 -1.44
CA TYR A 458 11.59 29.19 -0.25
C TYR A 458 10.80 29.39 1.06
N SER A 459 9.65 30.07 0.99
CA SER A 459 8.85 30.46 2.16
C SER A 459 7.66 29.53 2.45
N ASP A 460 7.46 28.47 1.66
CA ASP A 460 6.27 27.60 1.76
C ASP A 460 6.07 26.98 3.15
N ASN A 461 7.15 26.63 3.83
CA ASN A 461 7.07 26.03 5.15
C ASN A 461 6.57 26.99 6.24
N PHE A 462 6.62 28.31 6.03
CA PHE A 462 5.90 29.25 6.90
C PHE A 462 4.38 29.07 6.76
N LEU A 463 3.88 28.88 5.54
CA LEU A 463 2.45 28.70 5.30
C LEU A 463 1.97 27.34 5.84
N LEU A 464 2.78 26.29 5.67
CA LEU A 464 2.49 24.98 6.26
C LEU A 464 2.44 25.07 7.80
N MET A 465 3.37 25.81 8.42
CA MET A 465 3.36 26.10 9.86
C MET A 465 2.09 26.87 10.28
N ALA A 466 1.67 27.87 9.52
CA ALA A 466 0.45 28.62 9.79
C ALA A 466 -0.79 27.71 9.75
N ALA A 467 -0.88 26.85 8.73
CA ALA A 467 -1.97 25.88 8.62
C ALA A 467 -1.99 24.89 9.80
N HIS A 468 -0.82 24.40 10.23
CA HIS A 468 -0.70 23.54 11.42
C HIS A 468 -1.21 24.22 12.69
N LEU A 469 -0.85 25.49 12.92
CA LEU A 469 -1.32 26.26 14.07
C LEU A 469 -2.83 26.51 14.02
N LEU A 470 -3.39 26.80 12.84
CA LEU A 470 -4.83 26.98 12.65
C LEU A 470 -5.61 25.69 12.94
N VAL A 471 -5.08 24.54 12.51
CA VAL A 471 -5.65 23.23 12.82
C VAL A 471 -5.66 22.96 14.32
N GLU A 472 -4.57 23.23 15.04
CA GLU A 472 -4.52 23.05 16.49
C GLU A 472 -5.53 23.97 17.23
N VAL A 473 -5.68 25.20 16.75
CA VAL A 473 -6.69 26.12 17.31
C VAL A 473 -8.10 25.57 17.05
N TRP A 474 -8.35 24.97 15.88
CA TRP A 474 -9.60 24.26 15.63
C TRP A 474 -9.78 23.05 16.55
N GLU A 475 -8.78 22.20 16.72
CA GLU A 475 -8.83 21.01 17.58
C GLU A 475 -9.14 21.38 19.05
N THR A 476 -8.59 22.50 19.53
CA THR A 476 -8.78 22.96 20.92
C THR A 476 -10.08 23.76 21.14
N THR A 477 -10.55 24.51 20.15
CA THR A 477 -11.73 25.38 20.28
C THR A 477 -13.00 24.83 19.66
N SER A 478 -12.88 23.76 18.86
CA SER A 478 -13.93 23.24 17.96
C SER A 478 -14.51 24.29 16.99
N ASN A 479 -13.83 25.44 16.80
CA ASN A 479 -14.28 26.47 15.87
C ASN A 479 -13.81 26.17 14.45
N GLN A 480 -14.72 25.67 13.63
CA GLN A 480 -14.45 25.22 12.27
C GLN A 480 -14.03 26.34 11.30
N GLN A 481 -14.23 27.61 11.66
CA GLN A 481 -13.75 28.74 10.87
C GLN A 481 -12.23 28.69 10.66
N TYR A 482 -11.47 28.23 11.67
CA TYR A 482 -10.02 28.09 11.57
C TYR A 482 -9.59 26.94 10.65
N LEU A 483 -10.39 25.87 10.57
CA LEU A 483 -10.16 24.77 9.62
C LEU A 483 -10.35 25.25 8.18
N ILE A 484 -11.40 26.05 7.92
CA ILE A 484 -11.63 26.67 6.61
C ILE A 484 -10.52 27.66 6.27
N GLU A 485 -10.07 28.45 7.26
CA GLU A 485 -8.95 29.37 7.05
C GLU A 485 -7.67 28.63 6.66
N ALA A 486 -7.36 27.51 7.32
CA ALA A 486 -6.22 26.68 6.94
C ALA A 486 -6.32 26.19 5.49
N ILE A 487 -7.52 25.75 5.06
CA ILE A 487 -7.77 25.35 3.66
C ILE A 487 -7.56 26.51 2.70
N VAL A 488 -8.08 27.71 3.01
CA VAL A 488 -7.92 28.91 2.16
C VAL A 488 -6.45 29.26 2.00
N GLN A 489 -5.70 29.29 3.10
CA GLN A 489 -4.26 29.57 3.07
C GLN A 489 -3.49 28.52 2.27
N LEU A 490 -3.74 27.22 2.48
CA LEU A 490 -3.10 26.16 1.70
C LEU A 490 -3.50 26.17 0.22
N GLN A 491 -4.74 26.53 -0.10
CA GLN A 491 -5.20 26.66 -1.50
C GLN A 491 -4.50 27.83 -2.20
N LYS A 492 -4.27 28.94 -1.49
CA LYS A 492 -3.42 30.05 -1.96
C LYS A 492 -1.99 29.58 -2.19
N GLY A 493 -1.42 28.85 -1.22
CA GLY A 493 -0.13 28.19 -1.33
C GLY A 493 -0.01 27.33 -2.59
N SER A 494 -0.98 26.46 -2.81
CA SER A 494 -1.01 25.56 -3.98
C SER A 494 -1.19 26.29 -5.31
N LYS A 495 -1.83 27.47 -5.33
CA LYS A 495 -1.90 28.31 -6.55
C LYS A 495 -0.54 28.98 -6.83
N ASN A 496 0.14 29.47 -5.80
CA ASN A 496 1.44 30.14 -5.93
C ASN A 496 2.59 29.15 -6.19
N CYS A 497 2.52 27.95 -5.62
CA CYS A 497 3.51 26.89 -5.77
C CYS A 497 2.82 25.55 -6.10
N PRO A 498 2.45 25.31 -7.36
CA PRO A 498 1.75 24.08 -7.79
C PRO A 498 2.55 22.78 -7.57
N ALA A 499 3.87 22.87 -7.46
CA ALA A 499 4.75 21.73 -7.22
C ALA A 499 4.75 21.23 -5.76
N ASN A 500 4.27 22.04 -4.81
CA ASN A 500 4.34 21.68 -3.39
C ASN A 500 3.29 20.61 -3.02
N PHE A 501 3.75 19.37 -2.88
CA PHE A 501 2.90 18.24 -2.54
C PHE A 501 2.41 18.26 -1.08
N GLN A 502 3.11 18.93 -0.16
CA GLN A 502 2.70 19.04 1.25
C GLN A 502 1.36 19.76 1.36
N PHE A 503 1.18 20.85 0.60
CA PHE A 503 -0.09 21.58 0.54
C PHE A 503 -1.22 20.69 0.01
N LYS A 504 -0.97 19.94 -1.06
CA LYS A 504 -1.97 19.06 -1.68
C LYS A 504 -2.41 17.93 -0.75
N VAL A 505 -1.46 17.22 -0.12
CA VAL A 505 -1.77 16.13 0.81
C VAL A 505 -2.50 16.66 2.05
N MET A 506 -2.06 17.79 2.61
CA MET A 506 -2.74 18.42 3.74
C MET A 506 -4.15 18.89 3.37
N LEU A 507 -4.34 19.49 2.19
CA LEU A 507 -5.66 19.87 1.68
C LEU A 507 -6.58 18.65 1.56
N ILE A 508 -6.11 17.51 1.05
CA ILE A 508 -6.90 16.26 0.97
C ILE A 508 -7.37 15.84 2.36
N HIS A 509 -6.49 15.87 3.37
CA HIS A 509 -6.86 15.52 4.74
C HIS A 509 -7.90 16.49 5.33
N LEU A 510 -7.70 17.79 5.17
CA LEU A 510 -8.62 18.82 5.70
C LEU A 510 -9.99 18.78 5.03
N TYR A 511 -10.04 18.63 3.70
CA TYR A 511 -11.29 18.44 2.96
C TYR A 511 -12.00 17.15 3.36
N SER A 512 -11.24 16.07 3.62
CA SER A 512 -11.79 14.80 4.08
C SER A 512 -12.41 14.89 5.48
N VAL A 513 -11.82 15.67 6.40
CA VAL A 513 -12.43 15.98 7.71
C VAL A 513 -13.75 16.72 7.55
N LEU A 514 -13.84 17.63 6.58
CA LEU A 514 -15.09 18.30 6.22
C LEU A 514 -16.08 17.39 5.47
N GLY A 515 -15.70 16.15 5.12
CA GLY A 515 -16.52 15.25 4.34
C GLY A 515 -16.64 15.62 2.85
N ALA A 516 -15.79 16.52 2.35
CA ALA A 516 -15.81 17.03 0.98
C ALA A 516 -14.77 16.32 0.10
N TYR A 517 -15.10 15.17 -0.48
CA TYR A 517 -14.16 14.41 -1.31
C TYR A 517 -13.90 15.02 -2.71
N GLY A 518 -14.86 15.73 -3.32
CA GLY A 518 -14.74 16.22 -4.70
C GLY A 518 -13.42 16.95 -5.02
N PRO A 519 -12.97 17.92 -4.19
CA PRO A 519 -11.67 18.58 -4.34
C PRO A 519 -10.47 17.64 -4.17
N CYS A 520 -10.61 16.60 -3.34
CA CYS A 520 -9.53 15.65 -3.05
C CYS A 520 -9.09 14.89 -4.31
N GLN A 521 -10.03 14.50 -5.18
CA GLN A 521 -9.71 13.82 -6.43
C GLN A 521 -8.81 14.68 -7.32
N GLN A 522 -9.14 15.96 -7.51
CA GLN A 522 -8.36 16.87 -8.34
C GLN A 522 -6.95 17.10 -7.77
N LEU A 523 -6.86 17.26 -6.45
CA LEU A 523 -5.58 17.41 -5.76
C LEU A 523 -4.72 16.15 -5.92
N TYR A 524 -5.33 14.96 -5.76
CA TYR A 524 -4.65 13.68 -5.90
C TYR A 524 -4.17 13.41 -7.33
N ASP A 525 -5.00 13.71 -8.33
CA ASP A 525 -4.61 13.60 -9.74
C ASP A 525 -3.41 14.52 -10.05
N SER A 526 -3.38 15.71 -9.44
CA SER A 526 -2.25 16.66 -9.58
C SER A 526 -0.98 16.25 -8.82
N LEU A 527 -1.04 15.25 -7.94
CA LEU A 527 0.15 14.62 -7.35
C LEU A 527 0.83 13.64 -8.32
N GLU A 528 0.13 13.25 -9.39
CA GLU A 528 0.58 12.27 -10.37
C GLU A 528 1.03 10.93 -9.75
N VAL A 529 0.24 10.41 -8.81
CA VAL A 529 0.51 9.12 -8.16
C VAL A 529 0.55 7.98 -9.19
N LYS A 530 1.74 7.41 -9.42
CA LYS A 530 2.03 6.40 -10.44
C LYS A 530 2.79 5.21 -9.85
N HIS A 531 2.61 4.05 -10.44
CA HIS A 531 3.34 2.81 -10.11
C HIS A 531 3.37 2.53 -8.60
N ILE A 532 4.56 2.36 -8.02
CA ILE A 532 4.78 2.00 -6.61
C ILE A 532 4.11 2.97 -5.62
N MET A 533 3.89 4.23 -6.02
CA MET A 533 3.20 5.19 -5.16
C MET A 533 1.74 4.82 -4.92
N ASN A 534 1.12 3.96 -5.74
CA ASN A 534 -0.22 3.42 -5.45
C ASN A 534 -0.22 2.53 -4.20
N ASP A 535 0.88 1.86 -3.89
CA ASP A 535 1.03 1.04 -2.70
C ASP A 535 1.32 1.88 -1.44
N THR A 536 2.17 2.90 -1.58
CA THR A 536 2.63 3.71 -0.45
C THR A 536 1.73 4.92 -0.16
N LEU A 537 1.10 5.52 -1.18
CA LEU A 537 0.30 6.75 -1.09
C LEU A 537 -1.17 6.56 -1.55
N GLY A 538 -1.55 5.38 -2.04
CA GLY A 538 -2.93 5.07 -2.41
C GLY A 538 -3.93 5.30 -1.26
N TYR A 539 -3.47 5.07 -0.03
CA TYR A 539 -4.28 5.22 1.18
C TYR A 539 -4.76 6.66 1.43
N VAL A 540 -4.06 7.67 0.86
CA VAL A 540 -4.39 9.10 1.03
C VAL A 540 -5.80 9.42 0.54
N ILE A 541 -6.33 8.64 -0.42
CA ILE A 541 -7.72 8.79 -0.89
C ILE A 541 -8.58 7.55 -0.70
N SER A 542 -8.01 6.34 -0.65
CA SER A 542 -8.82 5.10 -0.73
C SER A 542 -9.85 4.97 0.39
N ASN A 543 -9.47 5.39 1.60
CA ASN A 543 -10.34 5.32 2.78
C ASN A 543 -11.46 6.38 2.78
N HIS A 544 -11.36 7.39 1.90
CA HIS A 544 -12.29 8.52 1.85
C HIS A 544 -13.33 8.39 0.75
N MET A 545 -13.01 7.79 -0.39
CA MET A 545 -13.91 7.72 -1.57
C MET A 545 -15.28 7.12 -1.24
N VAL A 546 -15.29 5.85 -0.84
CA VAL A 546 -16.53 5.13 -0.51
C VAL A 546 -17.14 5.68 0.78
N ARG A 547 -16.30 6.00 1.77
CA ARG A 547 -16.72 6.61 3.04
C ARG A 547 -17.54 7.88 2.83
N LEU A 548 -17.17 8.72 1.86
CA LEU A 548 -17.82 10.00 1.57
C LEU A 548 -18.81 9.92 0.39
N GLY A 549 -19.10 8.71 -0.11
CA GLY A 549 -20.14 8.47 -1.12
C GLY A 549 -19.77 8.85 -2.56
N HIS A 550 -18.49 8.89 -2.90
CA HIS A 550 -17.99 9.10 -4.27
C HIS A 550 -17.61 7.75 -4.89
N PHE A 551 -18.62 6.99 -5.28
CA PHE A 551 -18.49 5.60 -5.74
C PHE A 551 -17.88 5.50 -7.14
N ALA A 552 -18.22 6.42 -8.04
CA ALA A 552 -17.63 6.46 -9.39
C ALA A 552 -16.11 6.71 -9.32
N ALA A 553 -15.68 7.64 -8.47
CA ALA A 553 -14.26 7.90 -8.21
C ALA A 553 -13.59 6.67 -7.57
N ALA A 554 -14.26 6.00 -6.63
CA ALA A 554 -13.76 4.76 -6.03
C ALA A 554 -13.47 3.67 -7.06
N SER A 555 -14.42 3.41 -7.97
CA SER A 555 -14.28 2.38 -9.01
C SER A 555 -13.09 2.67 -9.94
N ALA A 556 -12.98 3.92 -10.42
CA ALA A 556 -11.89 4.32 -11.29
C ALA A 556 -10.50 4.19 -10.61
N ASN A 557 -10.37 4.67 -9.37
CA ASN A 557 -9.11 4.63 -8.63
C ASN A 557 -8.69 3.21 -8.25
N TYR A 558 -9.62 2.37 -7.75
CA TYR A 558 -9.30 0.97 -7.45
C TYR A 558 -8.93 0.20 -8.71
N GLY A 559 -9.62 0.41 -9.84
CA GLY A 559 -9.26 -0.19 -11.12
C GLY A 559 -7.84 0.17 -11.58
N SER A 560 -7.48 1.47 -11.48
CA SER A 560 -6.12 1.94 -11.79
C SER A 560 -5.05 1.32 -10.87
N MET A 561 -5.34 1.29 -9.57
CA MET A 561 -4.46 0.71 -8.54
C MET A 561 -4.23 -0.79 -8.76
N LEU A 562 -5.30 -1.56 -9.00
CA LEU A 562 -5.21 -3.00 -9.26
C LEU A 562 -4.47 -3.31 -10.56
N LYS A 563 -4.61 -2.46 -11.59
CA LYS A 563 -3.82 -2.57 -12.82
C LYS A 563 -2.33 -2.44 -12.55
N PHE A 564 -1.91 -1.53 -11.67
CA PHE A 564 -0.51 -1.43 -11.24
C PHE A 564 -0.04 -2.73 -10.57
N PHE A 565 -0.78 -3.27 -9.59
CA PHE A 565 -0.38 -4.49 -8.90
C PHE A 565 -0.27 -5.69 -9.86
N ALA A 566 -1.24 -5.85 -10.77
CA ALA A 566 -1.23 -6.90 -11.79
C ALA A 566 0.01 -6.80 -12.71
N VAL A 567 0.33 -5.59 -13.19
CA VAL A 567 1.53 -5.34 -14.01
C VAL A 567 2.79 -5.63 -13.21
N ASN A 568 2.88 -5.15 -11.97
CA ASN A 568 4.06 -5.34 -11.13
C ASN A 568 4.33 -6.82 -10.80
N HIS A 569 3.28 -7.62 -10.54
CA HIS A 569 3.44 -9.07 -10.33
C HIS A 569 4.08 -9.75 -11.55
N LYS A 570 3.69 -9.33 -12.76
CA LYS A 570 4.28 -9.82 -14.00
C LYS A 570 5.73 -9.33 -14.19
N GLU A 571 5.98 -8.04 -14.03
CA GLU A 571 7.30 -7.44 -14.28
C GLU A 571 8.35 -7.90 -13.28
N THR A 572 8.03 -7.97 -11.99
CA THR A 572 8.98 -8.41 -10.95
C THR A 572 9.47 -9.84 -11.22
N ALA A 573 8.61 -10.71 -11.73
CA ALA A 573 9.01 -12.07 -12.12
C ALA A 573 9.99 -12.10 -13.30
N GLU A 574 9.89 -11.16 -14.25
CA GLU A 574 10.83 -11.03 -15.37
C GLU A 574 12.16 -10.39 -14.94
N TYR A 575 12.15 -9.44 -14.00
CA TYR A 575 13.38 -8.89 -13.42
C TYR A 575 14.16 -9.93 -12.60
N LEU A 576 13.46 -10.85 -11.92
CA LEU A 576 14.11 -12.01 -11.28
C LEU A 576 14.84 -12.90 -12.31
N ILE A 577 14.23 -13.14 -13.47
CA ILE A 577 14.88 -13.86 -14.56
C ILE A 577 16.11 -13.11 -15.07
N ALA A 578 16.00 -11.80 -15.25
CA ALA A 578 17.12 -10.95 -15.67
C ALA A 578 18.28 -11.01 -14.66
N ALA A 579 17.99 -11.02 -13.35
CA ALA A 579 19.01 -11.13 -12.31
C ALA A 579 19.83 -12.43 -12.41
N TYR A 580 19.21 -13.57 -12.74
CA TYR A 580 19.95 -14.81 -13.04
C TYR A 580 20.76 -14.69 -14.33
N LYS A 581 20.18 -14.14 -15.41
CA LYS A 581 20.84 -14.05 -16.72
C LYS A 581 22.07 -13.13 -16.71
N TYR A 582 22.01 -12.02 -15.97
CA TYR A 582 23.10 -11.04 -15.86
C TYR A 582 23.99 -11.26 -14.62
N GLY A 583 23.78 -12.35 -13.87
CA GLY A 583 24.60 -12.67 -12.70
C GLY A 583 24.46 -11.70 -11.52
N SER A 584 23.40 -10.89 -11.47
CA SER A 584 23.12 -9.96 -10.36
C SER A 584 22.58 -10.69 -9.12
N PHE A 585 23.31 -11.69 -8.61
CA PHE A 585 22.85 -12.62 -7.57
C PHE A 585 22.45 -11.92 -6.26
N ASN A 586 23.16 -10.85 -5.88
CA ASN A 586 22.82 -10.02 -4.72
C ASN A 586 21.39 -9.45 -4.79
N LYS A 587 20.90 -9.14 -6.01
CA LYS A 587 19.58 -8.53 -6.22
C LYS A 587 18.43 -9.54 -6.20
N ILE A 588 18.70 -10.84 -6.31
CA ILE A 588 17.65 -11.87 -6.27
C ILE A 588 16.92 -11.84 -4.92
N PHE A 589 17.64 -11.72 -3.79
CA PHE A 589 17.01 -11.61 -2.48
C PHE A 589 16.12 -10.37 -2.37
N GLU A 590 16.61 -9.23 -2.85
CA GLU A 590 15.88 -7.97 -2.83
C GLU A 590 14.59 -8.06 -3.67
N PHE A 591 14.67 -8.62 -4.88
CA PHE A 591 13.51 -8.78 -5.76
C PHE A 591 12.49 -9.79 -5.22
N VAL A 592 12.92 -10.91 -4.62
CA VAL A 592 12.00 -11.86 -3.99
C VAL A 592 11.28 -11.18 -2.82
N ARG A 593 12.02 -10.51 -1.93
CA ARG A 593 11.43 -9.78 -0.80
C ARG A 593 10.49 -8.67 -1.26
N PHE A 594 10.85 -7.92 -2.29
CA PHE A 594 10.02 -6.87 -2.87
C PHE A 594 8.73 -7.44 -3.45
N ARG A 595 8.83 -8.54 -4.22
CA ARG A 595 7.68 -9.28 -4.75
C ARG A 595 6.73 -9.72 -3.63
N GLU A 596 7.26 -10.38 -2.60
CA GLU A 596 6.46 -10.89 -1.48
C GLU A 596 5.80 -9.76 -0.69
N LYS A 597 6.52 -8.65 -0.46
CA LYS A 597 6.01 -7.47 0.23
C LYS A 597 4.85 -6.81 -0.52
N LEU A 598 4.88 -6.81 -1.87
CA LEU A 598 3.78 -6.30 -2.69
C LEU A 598 2.64 -7.30 -2.87
N GLN A 599 2.93 -8.60 -2.98
CA GLN A 599 1.91 -9.67 -3.02
C GLN A 599 1.09 -9.71 -1.73
N ASN A 600 1.72 -9.43 -0.59
CA ASN A 600 1.08 -9.37 0.70
C ASN A 600 0.78 -7.93 1.16
N SER A 601 0.71 -6.95 0.25
CA SER A 601 0.41 -5.58 0.62
C SER A 601 -1.02 -5.45 1.16
N LEU A 602 -1.16 -4.71 2.28
CA LEU A 602 -2.45 -4.28 2.80
C LEU A 602 -3.23 -3.48 1.75
N GLN A 603 -2.59 -2.53 1.08
CA GLN A 603 -3.25 -1.66 0.11
C GLN A 603 -3.77 -2.46 -1.09
N TYR A 604 -2.99 -3.45 -1.56
CA TYR A 604 -3.44 -4.37 -2.61
C TYR A 604 -4.66 -5.17 -2.18
N ALA A 605 -4.61 -5.77 -0.98
CA ALA A 605 -5.71 -6.58 -0.46
C ALA A 605 -6.99 -5.75 -0.25
N CYS A 606 -6.88 -4.54 0.31
CA CYS A 606 -7.99 -3.60 0.45
C CYS A 606 -8.57 -3.21 -0.90
N ALA A 607 -7.75 -2.77 -1.86
CA ALA A 607 -8.23 -2.39 -3.18
C ALA A 607 -8.95 -3.53 -3.90
N LYS A 608 -8.45 -4.77 -3.78
CA LYS A 608 -9.05 -5.95 -4.40
C LYS A 608 -10.44 -6.25 -3.80
N VAL A 609 -10.54 -6.29 -2.48
CA VAL A 609 -11.80 -6.58 -1.79
C VAL A 609 -12.81 -5.45 -1.98
N GLU A 610 -12.40 -4.20 -1.83
CA GLU A 610 -13.31 -3.05 -1.98
C GLU A 610 -13.76 -2.87 -3.44
N SER A 611 -12.90 -3.11 -4.44
CA SER A 611 -13.33 -3.08 -5.86
C SER A 611 -14.42 -4.10 -6.13
N MET A 612 -14.26 -5.35 -5.65
CA MET A 612 -15.27 -6.41 -5.86
C MET A 612 -16.58 -6.10 -5.13
N LEU A 613 -16.52 -5.60 -3.90
CA LEU A 613 -17.71 -5.17 -3.16
C LEU A 613 -18.41 -4.00 -3.87
N LEU A 614 -17.65 -3.04 -4.39
CA LEU A 614 -18.18 -1.89 -5.10
C LEU A 614 -18.87 -2.29 -6.41
N ASP A 615 -18.27 -3.20 -7.19
CA ASP A 615 -18.88 -3.74 -8.41
C ASP A 615 -20.21 -4.45 -8.10
N LEU A 616 -20.26 -5.25 -7.03
CA LEU A 616 -21.50 -5.88 -6.55
C LEU A 616 -22.55 -4.83 -6.14
N MET A 617 -22.13 -3.69 -5.59
CA MET A 617 -23.05 -2.63 -5.20
C MET A 617 -23.57 -1.83 -6.40
N LEU A 618 -22.70 -1.41 -7.32
CA LEU A 618 -23.02 -0.46 -8.38
C LEU A 618 -23.62 -1.13 -9.62
N GLU A 619 -23.03 -2.25 -10.06
CA GLU A 619 -23.34 -2.87 -11.36
C GLU A 619 -24.53 -3.85 -11.29
N THR A 620 -25.15 -4.01 -10.11
CA THR A 620 -26.24 -4.97 -9.90
C THR A 620 -27.58 -4.28 -9.59
N SER A 621 -28.46 -4.29 -10.59
CA SER A 621 -29.83 -3.74 -10.52
C SER A 621 -30.90 -4.81 -10.26
N ASN A 622 -30.54 -6.08 -10.44
CA ASN A 622 -31.43 -7.23 -10.21
C ASN A 622 -30.63 -8.49 -9.86
N HIS A 623 -31.31 -9.52 -9.34
CA HIS A 623 -30.62 -10.72 -8.85
C HIS A 623 -29.89 -11.52 -9.94
N GLN A 624 -30.40 -11.52 -11.17
CA GLN A 624 -29.74 -12.22 -12.27
C GLN A 624 -28.40 -11.56 -12.62
N SER A 625 -28.32 -10.23 -12.60
CA SER A 625 -27.05 -9.52 -12.78
C SER A 625 -26.03 -9.83 -11.67
N VAL A 626 -26.49 -9.98 -10.41
CA VAL A 626 -25.63 -10.42 -9.30
C VAL A 626 -25.07 -11.82 -9.55
N GLU A 627 -25.92 -12.76 -9.94
CA GLU A 627 -25.53 -14.15 -10.25
C GLU A 627 -24.45 -14.20 -11.34
N GLN A 628 -24.61 -13.41 -12.40
CA GLN A 628 -23.63 -13.29 -13.49
C GLN A 628 -22.32 -12.67 -13.00
N MET A 629 -22.39 -11.61 -12.20
CA MET A 629 -21.21 -10.91 -11.68
C MET A 629 -20.40 -11.80 -10.74
N VAL A 630 -21.04 -12.48 -9.78
CA VAL A 630 -20.35 -13.41 -8.86
C VAL A 630 -19.69 -14.55 -9.63
N THR A 631 -20.33 -15.05 -10.69
CA THR A 631 -19.74 -16.07 -11.57
C THR A 631 -18.51 -15.53 -12.29
N HIS A 632 -18.56 -14.29 -12.79
CA HIS A 632 -17.45 -13.65 -13.49
C HIS A 632 -16.26 -13.33 -12.57
N MET A 633 -16.53 -12.98 -11.31
CA MET A 633 -15.49 -12.70 -10.32
C MET A 633 -14.74 -13.97 -9.83
N GLU A 634 -15.25 -15.17 -10.13
CA GLU A 634 -14.67 -16.46 -9.74
C GLU A 634 -14.30 -16.55 -8.24
N ILE A 635 -15.16 -16.00 -7.38
CA ILE A 635 -14.95 -15.99 -5.93
C ILE A 635 -15.21 -17.39 -5.38
N ASP A 636 -14.18 -18.01 -4.80
CA ASP A 636 -14.34 -19.25 -4.04
C ASP A 636 -14.69 -18.88 -2.60
N PRO A 637 -15.84 -19.33 -2.07
CA PRO A 637 -16.23 -19.01 -0.70
C PRO A 637 -15.41 -19.76 0.37
N SER A 638 -14.65 -20.79 0.02
CA SER A 638 -13.78 -21.52 0.95
C SER A 638 -12.51 -20.73 1.33
N GLU A 639 -11.77 -21.16 2.36
CA GLU A 639 -10.53 -20.48 2.80
C GLU A 639 -9.40 -20.55 1.75
N GLU A 640 -9.50 -21.48 0.80
CA GLU A 640 -8.45 -21.77 -0.18
C GLU A 640 -8.55 -20.93 -1.47
N GLY A 641 -9.54 -20.03 -1.61
CA GLY A 641 -9.70 -19.30 -2.87
C GLY A 641 -10.06 -17.81 -2.78
N ALA A 642 -10.31 -17.23 -3.96
CA ALA A 642 -10.18 -15.81 -4.23
C ALA A 642 -11.30 -14.93 -3.61
N PRO A 643 -10.99 -13.73 -3.08
CA PRO A 643 -9.65 -13.21 -2.86
C PRO A 643 -9.00 -13.88 -1.65
N ALA A 644 -8.02 -14.76 -1.92
CA ALA A 644 -7.21 -15.37 -0.88
C ALA A 644 -6.34 -14.25 -0.30
N VAL A 645 -6.65 -13.82 0.92
CA VAL A 645 -5.85 -12.87 1.67
C VAL A 645 -5.14 -13.64 2.76
N GLU A 646 -3.82 -13.76 2.66
CA GLU A 646 -2.99 -14.35 3.70
C GLU A 646 -2.79 -13.37 4.85
N PHE A 647 -3.79 -13.25 5.73
CA PHE A 647 -3.79 -12.30 6.85
C PHE A 647 -2.54 -12.42 7.75
N GLY A 648 -1.92 -13.59 7.85
CA GLY A 648 -0.69 -13.81 8.62
C GLY A 648 0.56 -13.13 8.03
N LYS A 649 0.58 -12.87 6.71
CA LYS A 649 1.74 -12.31 5.99
C LYS A 649 1.55 -10.87 5.52
N LEU A 650 0.39 -10.26 5.80
CA LEU A 650 0.08 -8.89 5.40
C LEU A 650 1.19 -7.91 5.83
N CYS A 651 1.56 -7.02 4.93
CA CYS A 651 2.56 -5.98 5.11
C CYS A 651 1.89 -4.60 5.00
N ASP A 652 2.15 -3.72 5.95
CA ASP A 652 1.80 -2.31 5.83
C ASP A 652 2.95 -1.54 5.15
N ASN A 653 2.68 -1.04 3.96
CA ASN A 653 3.64 -0.32 3.13
C ASN A 653 3.32 1.17 3.01
N ARG A 654 2.26 1.64 3.69
CA ARG A 654 1.79 3.02 3.62
C ARG A 654 2.86 3.97 4.16
N ASP A 655 3.10 5.07 3.45
CA ASP A 655 4.02 6.11 3.93
C ASP A 655 3.31 7.10 4.86
N LEU A 656 3.14 6.69 6.12
CA LEU A 656 2.51 7.51 7.17
C LEU A 656 3.37 8.70 7.64
N ARG A 657 4.47 9.01 6.94
CA ARG A 657 5.38 10.13 7.25
C ARG A 657 5.47 11.16 6.13
N ILE A 658 4.60 11.08 5.13
CA ILE A 658 4.62 12.00 3.99
C ILE A 658 4.35 13.45 4.39
N ILE A 659 3.48 13.71 5.37
CA ILE A 659 3.20 15.07 5.86
C ILE A 659 4.32 15.51 6.80
N GLU A 660 4.98 16.62 6.46
CA GLU A 660 5.99 17.23 7.33
C GLU A 660 5.37 17.61 8.69
N SER A 661 6.04 17.21 9.77
CA SER A 661 5.63 17.55 11.14
C SER A 661 6.89 17.92 11.92
N TRP A 662 6.88 19.13 12.47
CA TRP A 662 7.92 19.66 13.35
C TRP A 662 7.52 19.61 14.81
N ASP A 663 6.47 18.86 15.17
CA ASP A 663 6.05 18.73 16.56
C ASP A 663 7.07 17.89 17.31
N LYS A 664 7.10 18.05 18.63
CA LYS A 664 7.83 17.14 19.50
C LYS A 664 7.30 15.72 19.32
N GLU A 665 8.18 14.71 19.36
CA GLU A 665 7.79 13.29 19.39
C GLU A 665 7.13 12.92 20.75
N THR A 666 6.13 13.68 21.20
CA THR A 666 5.25 13.30 22.32
C THR A 666 4.18 12.31 21.88
N TYR A 667 3.81 12.34 20.60
CA TYR A 667 2.94 11.36 19.97
C TYR A 667 3.76 10.15 19.50
N ASP A 668 3.46 8.97 20.03
CA ASP A 668 4.10 7.73 19.58
C ASP A 668 3.58 7.33 18.20
N LYS A 669 4.24 7.85 17.17
CA LYS A 669 3.95 7.56 15.76
C LYS A 669 4.04 6.07 15.45
N ARG A 670 4.91 5.31 16.15
CA ARG A 670 5.04 3.85 15.93
C ARG A 670 3.82 3.13 16.49
N SER A 671 3.45 3.39 17.74
CA SER A 671 2.25 2.81 18.34
C SER A 671 0.98 3.18 17.55
N ALA A 672 0.87 4.41 17.07
CA ALA A 672 -0.25 4.84 16.23
C ALA A 672 -0.26 4.13 14.86
N SER A 673 0.90 3.98 14.22
CA SER A 673 1.05 3.21 12.97
C SER A 673 0.67 1.74 13.17
N ASP A 674 1.17 1.12 14.24
CA ASP A 674 0.86 -0.28 14.57
C ASP A 674 -0.63 -0.45 14.88
N PHE A 675 -1.23 0.47 15.63
CA PHE A 675 -2.66 0.45 15.91
C PHE A 675 -3.49 0.62 14.64
N SER A 676 -3.11 1.55 13.76
CA SER A 676 -3.74 1.72 12.44
C SER A 676 -3.63 0.46 11.59
N PHE A 677 -2.48 -0.20 11.56
CA PHE A 677 -2.34 -1.45 10.82
C PHE A 677 -3.27 -2.54 11.36
N GLN A 678 -3.39 -2.67 12.68
CA GLN A 678 -4.34 -3.61 13.30
C GLN A 678 -5.79 -3.27 13.00
N GLU A 679 -6.15 -1.98 13.00
CA GLU A 679 -7.48 -1.49 12.67
C GLU A 679 -7.84 -1.81 11.21
N GLU A 680 -6.96 -1.49 10.27
CA GLU A 680 -7.13 -1.78 8.84
C GLU A 680 -7.24 -3.28 8.57
N LYS A 681 -6.39 -4.09 9.21
CA LYS A 681 -6.43 -5.55 9.10
C LYS A 681 -7.76 -6.12 9.60
N ALA A 682 -8.25 -5.63 10.75
CA ALA A 682 -9.52 -6.06 11.30
C ALA A 682 -10.70 -5.64 10.42
N TRP A 683 -10.65 -4.42 9.87
CA TRP A 683 -11.65 -3.93 8.92
C TRP A 683 -11.64 -4.75 7.63
N LEU A 684 -10.48 -4.94 7.01
CA LEU A 684 -10.29 -5.77 5.82
C LEU A 684 -10.83 -7.20 6.02
N ARG A 685 -10.64 -7.81 7.20
CA ARG A 685 -11.19 -9.14 7.49
C ARG A 685 -12.71 -9.15 7.46
N ILE A 686 -13.38 -8.15 8.05
CA ILE A 686 -14.85 -8.00 7.97
C ILE A 686 -15.30 -7.87 6.52
N ARG A 687 -14.60 -7.06 5.72
CA ARG A 687 -14.93 -6.81 4.31
C ARG A 687 -14.72 -8.05 3.44
N SER A 688 -13.60 -8.75 3.63
CA SER A 688 -13.29 -10.02 2.96
C SER A 688 -14.32 -11.10 3.29
N LEU A 689 -14.70 -11.25 4.57
CA LEU A 689 -15.74 -12.18 5.00
C LEU A 689 -17.09 -11.81 4.39
N THR A 690 -17.45 -10.53 4.38
CA THR A 690 -18.70 -10.04 3.76
C THR A 690 -18.76 -10.42 2.27
N LEU A 691 -17.68 -10.20 1.52
CA LEU A 691 -17.59 -10.58 0.11
C LEU A 691 -17.79 -12.09 -0.10
N ARG A 692 -17.08 -12.92 0.68
CA ARG A 692 -17.19 -14.39 0.63
C ARG A 692 -18.60 -14.88 1.00
N ILE A 693 -19.22 -14.26 2.01
CA ILE A 693 -20.61 -14.56 2.42
C ILE A 693 -21.58 -14.26 1.28
N LEU A 694 -21.47 -13.09 0.64
CA LEU A 694 -22.33 -12.71 -0.48
C LEU A 694 -22.18 -13.69 -1.65
N ALA A 695 -20.95 -14.02 -2.04
CA ALA A 695 -20.69 -14.97 -3.12
C ALA A 695 -21.20 -16.39 -2.79
N CYS A 696 -20.97 -16.87 -1.56
CA CYS A 696 -21.44 -18.18 -1.09
C CYS A 696 -22.97 -18.25 -1.11
N ALA A 697 -23.64 -17.22 -0.59
CA ALA A 697 -25.10 -17.15 -0.53
C ALA A 697 -25.72 -17.12 -1.93
N VAL A 698 -25.17 -16.34 -2.86
CA VAL A 698 -25.62 -16.28 -4.26
C VAL A 698 -25.47 -17.66 -4.93
N SER A 699 -24.33 -18.30 -4.76
CA SER A 699 -24.07 -19.64 -5.30
C SER A 699 -25.03 -20.70 -4.73
N LEU A 700 -25.34 -20.62 -3.44
CA LEU A 700 -26.34 -21.49 -2.78
C LEU A 700 -27.74 -21.29 -3.38
N GLY A 701 -28.14 -20.04 -3.63
CA GLY A 701 -29.42 -19.71 -4.27
C GLY A 701 -29.55 -20.27 -5.69
N GLN A 702 -28.47 -20.23 -6.48
CA GLN A 702 -28.42 -20.79 -7.84
C GLN A 702 -28.63 -22.31 -7.85
N GLN A 703 -28.00 -23.04 -6.93
CA GLN A 703 -28.15 -24.50 -6.82
C GLN A 703 -29.62 -24.91 -6.63
N MET A 704 -30.35 -24.20 -5.78
CA MET A 704 -31.77 -24.49 -5.50
C MET A 704 -32.68 -24.24 -6.71
N SER A 705 -32.40 -23.20 -7.50
CA SER A 705 -33.17 -22.89 -8.72
C SER A 705 -32.95 -23.92 -9.85
N ASN A 706 -31.77 -24.56 -9.91
CA ASN A 706 -31.36 -25.46 -11.00
C ASN A 706 -31.66 -26.95 -10.75
N SER A 707 -32.25 -27.31 -9.60
CA SER A 707 -32.52 -28.69 -9.14
C SER A 707 -33.54 -29.51 -9.97
N LYS A 708 -33.82 -29.14 -11.23
CA LYS A 708 -34.52 -30.02 -12.19
C LYS A 708 -33.61 -30.94 -12.98
N THR A 709 -32.29 -30.82 -12.90
CA THR A 709 -31.36 -31.67 -13.66
C THR A 709 -30.01 -31.73 -12.94
N MET A 710 -29.79 -32.80 -12.18
CA MET A 710 -28.51 -33.52 -11.98
C MET A 710 -28.53 -34.23 -10.62
N ASN A 711 -29.20 -35.38 -10.56
CA ASN A 711 -28.68 -36.50 -9.79
C ASN A 711 -27.68 -37.19 -10.70
N ASN A 712 -26.39 -36.94 -10.49
CA ASN A 712 -25.33 -37.90 -10.78
C ASN A 712 -24.11 -37.49 -9.98
N GLY A 713 -23.70 -38.37 -9.07
CA GLY A 713 -22.52 -38.17 -8.25
C GLY A 713 -21.24 -38.21 -9.08
N LEU A 714 -20.22 -37.53 -8.55
CA LEU A 714 -18.80 -37.87 -8.64
C LEU A 714 -18.09 -37.08 -7.53
N GLY A 715 -17.22 -37.77 -6.80
CA GLY A 715 -16.68 -37.31 -5.52
C GLY A 715 -15.68 -36.16 -5.61
N SER A 716 -15.73 -35.29 -4.60
CA SER A 716 -14.57 -34.72 -3.91
C SER A 716 -15.03 -34.27 -2.52
N GLU A 717 -14.15 -34.32 -1.53
CA GLU A 717 -14.36 -33.96 -0.11
C GLU A 717 -14.57 -32.45 0.11
N LYS A 718 -15.35 -31.76 -0.75
CA LYS A 718 -15.66 -30.34 -0.56
C LYS A 718 -16.91 -30.19 0.31
N LYS A 719 -16.79 -29.43 1.40
CA LYS A 719 -17.92 -29.04 2.27
C LYS A 719 -19.07 -28.48 1.44
N ALA A 720 -20.30 -28.77 1.83
CA ALA A 720 -21.46 -28.26 1.11
C ALA A 720 -21.58 -26.73 1.30
N LEU A 721 -22.11 -26.00 0.30
CA LEU A 721 -22.16 -24.53 0.34
C LEU A 721 -22.91 -23.96 1.57
N HIS A 722 -23.91 -24.67 2.08
CA HIS A 722 -24.62 -24.24 3.29
C HIS A 722 -23.75 -24.36 4.55
N GLU A 723 -22.91 -25.40 4.66
CA GLU A 723 -21.95 -25.57 5.76
C GLU A 723 -20.85 -24.51 5.69
N ILE A 724 -20.40 -24.16 4.48
CA ILE A 724 -19.44 -23.06 4.25
C ILE A 724 -20.06 -21.73 4.69
N LEU A 725 -21.30 -21.45 4.29
CA LEU A 725 -22.01 -20.23 4.69
C LEU A 725 -22.19 -20.14 6.22
N GLU A 726 -22.51 -21.25 6.88
CA GLU A 726 -22.59 -21.32 8.35
C GLU A 726 -21.22 -21.06 9.00
N SER A 727 -20.15 -21.65 8.48
CA SER A 727 -18.77 -21.43 8.95
C SER A 727 -18.39 -19.96 8.83
N LEU A 728 -18.63 -19.34 7.67
CA LEU A 728 -18.35 -17.93 7.43
C LEU A 728 -19.14 -17.01 8.38
N GLY A 729 -20.40 -17.33 8.66
CA GLY A 729 -21.21 -16.60 9.63
C GLY A 729 -20.65 -16.68 11.06
N LYS A 730 -20.14 -17.84 11.45
CA LYS A 730 -19.45 -18.05 12.75
C LYS A 730 -18.14 -17.27 12.80
N GLU A 731 -17.29 -17.38 11.78
CA GLU A 731 -16.03 -16.64 11.67
C GLU A 731 -16.25 -15.12 11.77
N LEU A 732 -17.26 -14.59 11.06
CA LEU A 732 -17.62 -13.17 11.13
C LEU A 732 -18.04 -12.78 12.55
N SER A 733 -18.89 -13.57 13.19
CA SER A 733 -19.39 -13.31 14.55
C SER A 733 -18.28 -13.39 15.61
N GLU A 734 -17.35 -14.33 15.46
CA GLU A 734 -16.18 -14.48 16.33
C GLU A 734 -15.22 -13.30 16.19
N HIS A 735 -14.90 -12.92 14.94
CA HIS A 735 -14.05 -11.77 14.65
C HIS A 735 -14.67 -10.46 15.18
N ILE A 736 -15.98 -10.28 15.03
CA ILE A 736 -16.69 -9.14 15.61
C ILE A 736 -16.56 -9.14 17.14
N ARG A 737 -16.80 -10.27 17.80
CA ARG A 737 -16.72 -10.36 19.26
C ARG A 737 -15.32 -10.06 19.80
N GLU A 738 -14.29 -10.48 19.07
CA GLU A 738 -12.89 -10.19 19.42
C GLU A 738 -12.59 -8.69 19.40
N TYR A 739 -13.09 -7.99 18.38
CA TYR A 739 -12.70 -6.61 18.09
C TYR A 739 -13.71 -5.54 18.53
N GLU A 740 -14.95 -5.91 18.87
CA GLU A 740 -16.00 -5.00 19.35
C GLU A 740 -15.56 -4.24 20.59
N LYS A 741 -14.84 -4.89 21.51
CA LYS A 741 -14.28 -4.22 22.70
C LYS A 741 -13.08 -3.34 22.37
N LYS A 742 -12.24 -3.76 21.42
CA LYS A 742 -10.98 -3.08 21.07
C LYS A 742 -11.22 -1.79 20.28
N PHE A 743 -12.20 -1.80 19.37
CA PHE A 743 -12.53 -0.66 18.50
C PHE A 743 -13.88 -0.01 18.83
N ASN A 744 -14.32 -0.06 20.10
CA ASN A 744 -15.56 0.57 20.56
C ASN A 744 -15.53 2.10 20.57
N LYS A 745 -14.34 2.69 20.42
CA LYS A 745 -14.11 4.13 20.32
C LYS A 745 -13.16 4.40 19.18
N VAL A 746 -13.42 5.49 18.46
CA VAL A 746 -12.54 5.95 17.40
C VAL A 746 -11.21 6.33 18.03
N TYR A 747 -10.12 5.79 17.50
CA TYR A 747 -8.80 6.18 17.95
C TYR A 747 -8.49 7.59 17.46
N ASP A 748 -7.93 8.40 18.34
CA ASP A 748 -7.57 9.78 18.06
C ASP A 748 -6.24 9.83 17.29
N TYR A 749 -6.32 9.61 15.98
CA TYR A 749 -5.18 9.80 15.11
C TYR A 749 -4.90 11.29 14.94
N SER A 750 -3.62 11.66 15.00
CA SER A 750 -3.22 13.00 14.55
C SER A 750 -3.71 13.21 13.12
N LEU A 751 -4.16 14.42 12.79
CA LEU A 751 -4.59 14.77 11.42
C LEU A 751 -3.50 14.52 10.36
N ARG A 752 -2.23 14.47 10.80
CA ARG A 752 -1.05 14.21 9.96
C ARG A 752 -0.72 12.73 9.84
N GLY A 753 -1.40 11.88 10.62
CA GLY A 753 -1.28 10.44 10.63
C GLY A 753 -2.33 9.75 9.74
N PRO A 754 -2.52 8.43 9.90
CA PRO A 754 -3.53 7.69 9.15
C PRO A 754 -4.95 8.12 9.56
N SER A 755 -5.89 8.03 8.63
CA SER A 755 -7.31 8.24 8.94
C SER A 755 -7.93 6.98 9.57
N PRO A 756 -8.86 7.12 10.52
CA PRO A 756 -9.56 5.98 11.09
C PRO A 756 -10.40 5.26 10.03
N THR A 757 -10.49 3.94 10.16
CA THR A 757 -11.39 3.14 9.34
C THR A 757 -12.85 3.32 9.78
N ARG A 758 -13.78 2.62 9.13
CA ARG A 758 -15.21 2.64 9.48
C ARG A 758 -15.59 1.57 10.51
N ILE A 759 -14.62 0.80 11.01
CA ILE A 759 -14.86 -0.35 11.88
C ILE A 759 -15.62 0.03 13.14
N THR A 760 -15.25 1.13 13.81
CA THR A 760 -15.89 1.55 15.06
C THR A 760 -17.40 1.75 14.87
N LYS A 761 -17.80 2.54 13.88
CA LYS A 761 -19.23 2.80 13.61
C LYS A 761 -19.97 1.53 13.19
N TYR A 762 -19.34 0.71 12.34
CA TYR A 762 -19.92 -0.54 11.87
C TYR A 762 -20.23 -1.51 13.02
N LEU A 763 -19.34 -1.57 14.01
CA LEU A 763 -19.50 -2.41 15.20
C LEU A 763 -20.45 -1.77 16.23
N SER A 764 -20.22 -0.52 16.63
CA SER A 764 -21.00 0.14 17.69
C SER A 764 -22.48 0.29 17.36
N ASP A 765 -22.80 0.45 16.08
CA ASP A 765 -24.16 0.74 15.62
C ASP A 765 -24.89 -0.53 15.15
N GLY A 766 -24.21 -1.68 15.12
CA GLY A 766 -24.83 -2.97 14.84
C GLY A 766 -25.11 -3.23 13.36
N HIS A 767 -24.38 -2.61 12.43
CA HIS A 767 -24.53 -2.88 10.98
C HIS A 767 -24.33 -4.36 10.63
N TYR A 768 -23.38 -5.01 11.29
CA TYR A 768 -23.09 -6.43 11.10
C TYR A 768 -24.28 -7.34 11.43
N GLN A 769 -25.16 -6.91 12.36
CA GLN A 769 -26.29 -7.71 12.81
C GLN A 769 -27.29 -7.95 11.69
N VAL A 770 -27.39 -7.02 10.74
CA VAL A 770 -28.21 -7.17 9.53
C VAL A 770 -27.67 -8.32 8.68
N VAL A 771 -26.36 -8.37 8.44
CA VAL A 771 -25.72 -9.44 7.66
C VAL A 771 -25.88 -10.79 8.36
N CYS A 772 -25.57 -10.89 9.66
CA CYS A 772 -25.71 -12.13 10.43
C CYS A 772 -27.16 -12.65 10.43
N SER A 773 -28.14 -11.77 10.68
CA SER A 773 -29.56 -12.16 10.68
C SER A 773 -30.05 -12.62 9.31
N MET A 774 -29.50 -12.05 8.23
CA MET A 774 -29.81 -12.48 6.86
C MET A 774 -29.17 -13.84 6.53
N ILE A 775 -27.96 -14.13 7.03
CA ILE A 775 -27.35 -15.47 6.92
C ILE A 775 -28.23 -16.51 7.59
N ASP A 776 -28.63 -16.27 8.84
CA ASP A 776 -29.50 -17.17 9.61
C ASP A 776 -30.84 -17.39 8.89
N THR A 777 -31.39 -16.33 8.28
CA THR A 777 -32.61 -16.41 7.47
C THR A 777 -32.39 -17.30 6.25
N ILE A 778 -31.30 -17.15 5.50
CA ILE A 778 -31.00 -17.97 4.32
C ILE A 778 -30.83 -19.45 4.70
N LEU A 779 -30.09 -19.74 5.77
CA LEU A 779 -29.87 -21.11 6.25
C LEU A 779 -31.18 -21.74 6.73
N HIS A 780 -32.02 -21.00 7.45
CA HIS A 780 -33.35 -21.46 7.83
C HIS A 780 -34.21 -21.77 6.61
N LEU A 781 -34.26 -20.86 5.62
CA LEU A 781 -35.04 -21.04 4.39
C LEU A 781 -34.53 -22.20 3.53
N PHE A 782 -33.22 -22.44 3.49
CA PHE A 782 -32.61 -23.54 2.76
C PHE A 782 -33.02 -24.90 3.32
N ASN A 783 -33.16 -25.00 4.65
CA ASN A 783 -33.52 -26.25 5.33
C ASN A 783 -35.02 -26.59 5.26
N LEU A 784 -35.89 -25.64 4.91
CA LEU A 784 -37.33 -25.86 4.81
C LEU A 784 -37.69 -26.88 3.73
N GLN A 785 -38.37 -27.96 4.12
CA GLN A 785 -38.95 -28.93 3.22
C GLN A 785 -40.38 -28.55 2.82
N PRO A 786 -40.86 -28.99 1.63
CA PRO A 786 -42.25 -28.77 1.22
C PRO A 786 -43.32 -29.31 2.20
N GLU A 787 -42.96 -30.30 3.01
CA GLU A 787 -43.80 -30.93 4.05
C GLU A 787 -43.93 -30.03 5.30
N ASP A 788 -42.90 -29.25 5.61
CA ASP A 788 -42.87 -28.33 6.76
C ASP A 788 -43.84 -27.15 6.58
N LEU A 789 -44.20 -26.83 5.33
CA LEU A 789 -45.17 -25.79 4.99
C LEU A 789 -46.62 -26.14 5.42
N GLU A 790 -46.92 -27.42 5.72
CA GLU A 790 -48.26 -27.88 6.10
C GLU A 790 -48.50 -27.88 7.63
N GLN A 791 -47.45 -27.84 8.45
CA GLN A 791 -47.55 -27.84 9.92
C GLN A 791 -47.82 -26.42 10.46
N SER A 792 -48.96 -25.82 10.11
CA SER A 792 -49.19 -24.38 10.34
C SER A 792 -49.71 -23.98 11.73
N GLU A 793 -49.80 -24.88 12.72
CA GLU A 793 -50.43 -24.54 14.01
C GLU A 793 -49.47 -24.49 15.22
N ASN A 794 -48.23 -24.98 15.15
CA ASN A 794 -47.41 -25.11 16.36
C ASN A 794 -46.00 -24.49 16.40
N GLU A 795 -45.56 -23.71 15.40
CA GLU A 795 -44.31 -22.96 15.56
C GLU A 795 -44.53 -21.45 15.47
N LYS A 796 -44.75 -20.85 16.66
CA LYS A 796 -44.37 -19.47 16.98
C LYS A 796 -42.83 -19.36 17.06
N GLN A 797 -42.07 -19.95 16.13
CA GLN A 797 -40.66 -19.61 16.00
C GLN A 797 -40.58 -18.27 15.26
N GLU A 798 -40.09 -17.25 15.96
CA GLU A 798 -39.77 -15.96 15.35
C GLU A 798 -38.77 -16.19 14.20
N SER A 799 -39.13 -15.79 12.98
CA SER A 799 -38.19 -15.85 11.85
C SER A 799 -36.97 -14.98 12.19
N PRO A 800 -35.73 -15.45 11.99
CA PRO A 800 -34.52 -14.65 12.23
C PRO A 800 -34.55 -13.27 11.55
N SER A 801 -35.28 -13.17 10.43
CA SER A 801 -35.48 -11.94 9.67
C SER A 801 -36.33 -10.86 10.37
N GLN A 802 -37.03 -11.16 11.47
CA GLN A 802 -37.97 -10.21 12.11
C GLN A 802 -37.26 -9.01 12.74
N LYS A 803 -36.01 -9.18 13.18
CA LYS A 803 -35.21 -8.11 13.82
C LYS A 803 -34.59 -7.13 12.82
N VAL A 804 -34.42 -7.56 11.56
CA VAL A 804 -33.73 -6.77 10.53
C VAL A 804 -34.42 -5.42 10.24
N PRO A 805 -35.75 -5.35 10.05
CA PRO A 805 -36.47 -4.09 9.91
C PRO A 805 -36.24 -3.10 11.06
N GLU A 806 -36.24 -3.58 12.30
CA GLU A 806 -36.08 -2.74 13.50
C GLU A 806 -34.67 -2.14 13.57
N ILE A 807 -33.65 -2.96 13.25
CA ILE A 807 -32.25 -2.51 13.20
C ILE A 807 -32.09 -1.42 12.13
N LEU A 808 -32.60 -1.64 10.92
CA LEU A 808 -32.48 -0.67 9.82
C LEU A 808 -33.24 0.64 10.10
N ALA A 809 -34.45 0.54 10.68
CA ALA A 809 -35.21 1.73 11.08
C ALA A 809 -34.47 2.52 12.18
N SER A 810 -33.89 1.82 13.16
CA SER A 810 -33.09 2.43 14.23
C SER A 810 -31.85 3.14 13.68
N LEU A 811 -31.10 2.48 12.79
CA LEU A 811 -29.95 3.06 12.10
C LEU A 811 -30.33 4.32 11.32
N LEU A 812 -31.40 4.25 10.51
CA LEU A 812 -31.86 5.39 9.73
C LEU A 812 -32.29 6.56 10.63
N THR A 813 -33.02 6.29 11.72
CA THR A 813 -33.39 7.34 12.68
C THR A 813 -32.16 7.97 13.32
N LYS A 814 -31.14 7.16 13.66
CA LYS A 814 -29.87 7.65 14.21
C LYS A 814 -29.09 8.50 13.21
N TYR A 815 -29.12 8.14 11.93
CA TYR A 815 -28.28 8.74 10.90
C TYR A 815 -28.94 9.91 10.18
N ARG A 816 -30.26 10.06 10.32
CA ARG A 816 -30.97 11.24 9.85
C ARG A 816 -30.52 12.45 10.67
N GLY A 817 -29.92 13.42 9.99
CA GLY A 817 -29.45 14.66 10.60
C GLY A 817 -29.29 15.76 9.56
N THR A 818 -28.97 16.96 10.02
CA THR A 818 -28.62 18.09 9.16
C THR A 818 -27.11 18.18 8.99
N LEU A 819 -26.66 18.53 7.78
CA LEU A 819 -25.23 18.77 7.51
C LEU A 819 -24.67 19.96 8.28
N LEU A 820 -25.54 20.90 8.71
CA LEU A 820 -25.14 21.98 9.59
C LEU A 820 -25.69 21.75 10.99
N SER A 821 -24.82 22.02 11.98
CA SER A 821 -25.17 22.20 13.38
C SER A 821 -24.87 23.63 13.80
N GLU A 822 -25.72 24.19 14.66
CA GLU A 822 -25.47 25.49 15.29
C GLU A 822 -25.35 25.28 16.81
N THR A 823 -24.21 25.69 17.36
CA THR A 823 -23.90 25.60 18.80
C THR A 823 -23.34 26.95 19.23
N ASP A 824 -23.92 27.56 20.26
CA ASP A 824 -23.50 28.87 20.79
C ASP A 824 -23.41 29.99 19.73
N GLY A 825 -24.33 29.98 18.75
CA GLY A 825 -24.37 30.95 17.65
C GLY A 825 -23.30 30.74 16.57
N LYS A 826 -22.53 29.64 16.65
CA LYS A 826 -21.54 29.24 15.64
C LYS A 826 -22.06 28.08 14.82
N LYS A 827 -22.07 28.22 13.50
CA LYS A 827 -22.39 27.13 12.57
C LYS A 827 -21.17 26.24 12.37
N SER A 828 -21.42 24.94 12.21
CA SER A 828 -20.42 23.91 11.93
C SER A 828 -20.99 22.87 10.97
N ILE A 829 -20.12 22.20 10.22
CA ILE A 829 -20.46 21.12 9.32
C ILE A 829 -20.36 19.80 10.07
N ASN A 830 -21.45 19.04 10.07
CA ASN A 830 -21.49 17.69 10.58
C ASN A 830 -21.23 16.67 9.46
N ALA A 831 -19.94 16.48 9.13
CA ALA A 831 -19.51 15.53 8.10
C ALA A 831 -19.92 14.08 8.41
N THR A 832 -20.17 13.73 9.68
CA THR A 832 -20.52 12.37 10.08
C THR A 832 -21.83 11.89 9.47
N VAL A 833 -22.77 12.79 9.15
CA VAL A 833 -24.04 12.46 8.48
C VAL A 833 -23.78 11.80 7.12
N ILE A 834 -22.80 12.30 6.36
CA ILE A 834 -22.44 11.76 5.05
C ILE A 834 -21.92 10.33 5.17
N GLU A 835 -20.98 10.13 6.09
CA GLU A 835 -20.36 8.82 6.31
C GLU A 835 -21.38 7.77 6.74
N ASN A 836 -22.28 8.18 7.63
CA ASN A 836 -23.33 7.35 8.18
C ASN A 836 -24.33 6.93 7.09
N LEU A 837 -24.75 7.87 6.23
CA LEU A 837 -25.63 7.59 5.10
C LEU A 837 -24.94 6.69 4.06
N SER A 838 -23.66 6.91 3.75
CA SER A 838 -22.90 6.03 2.87
C SER A 838 -22.80 4.60 3.43
N LEU A 839 -22.48 4.45 4.72
CA LEU A 839 -22.40 3.14 5.38
C LEU A 839 -23.75 2.41 5.42
N LEU A 840 -24.85 3.14 5.62
CA LEU A 840 -26.20 2.59 5.53
C LEU A 840 -26.54 2.17 4.09
N ALA A 841 -26.10 2.92 3.07
CA ALA A 841 -26.28 2.57 1.66
C ALA A 841 -25.60 1.25 1.30
N GLU A 842 -24.39 1.04 1.82
CA GLU A 842 -23.67 -0.24 1.69
C GLU A 842 -24.43 -1.39 2.35
N THR A 843 -24.88 -1.18 3.59
CA THR A 843 -25.63 -2.19 4.35
C THR A 843 -26.92 -2.58 3.62
N MET A 844 -27.63 -1.59 3.07
CA MET A 844 -28.82 -1.78 2.25
C MET A 844 -28.50 -2.59 0.98
N SER A 845 -27.38 -2.28 0.32
CA SER A 845 -26.96 -2.94 -0.92
C SER A 845 -26.59 -4.40 -0.71
N HIS A 846 -25.81 -4.72 0.33
CA HIS A 846 -25.50 -6.11 0.71
C HIS A 846 -26.77 -6.87 1.07
N SER A 847 -27.68 -6.24 1.82
CA SER A 847 -28.95 -6.85 2.19
C SER A 847 -29.84 -7.14 0.98
N ALA A 848 -29.86 -6.27 -0.03
CA ALA A 848 -30.62 -6.49 -1.26
C ALA A 848 -30.17 -7.76 -2.00
N ILE A 849 -28.86 -8.02 -2.04
CA ILE A 849 -28.31 -9.26 -2.60
C ILE A 849 -28.82 -10.48 -1.81
N LEU A 850 -28.72 -10.45 -0.48
CA LEU A 850 -29.15 -11.55 0.39
C LEU A 850 -30.68 -11.80 0.32
N ILE A 851 -31.49 -10.75 0.22
CA ILE A 851 -32.95 -10.88 0.00
C ILE A 851 -33.24 -11.51 -1.37
N GLY A 852 -32.45 -11.17 -2.39
CA GLY A 852 -32.52 -11.81 -3.70
C GLY A 852 -32.27 -13.33 -3.62
N VAL A 853 -31.31 -13.75 -2.79
CA VAL A 853 -31.05 -15.18 -2.51
C VAL A 853 -32.26 -15.83 -1.83
N CYS A 854 -32.83 -15.21 -0.80
CA CYS A 854 -34.07 -15.69 -0.17
C CYS A 854 -35.20 -15.86 -1.18
N HIS A 855 -35.38 -14.89 -2.09
CA HIS A 855 -36.37 -14.99 -3.16
C HIS A 855 -36.09 -16.17 -4.11
N ARG A 856 -34.83 -16.43 -4.49
CA ARG A 856 -34.44 -17.59 -5.31
C ARG A 856 -34.78 -18.91 -4.63
N ILE A 857 -34.59 -19.03 -3.32
CA ILE A 857 -34.92 -20.22 -2.54
C ILE A 857 -36.45 -20.39 -2.42
N LEU A 858 -37.18 -19.32 -2.13
CA LEU A 858 -38.63 -19.35 -1.88
C LEU A 858 -39.48 -19.54 -3.15
N LYS A 859 -39.04 -19.06 -4.31
CA LYS A 859 -39.83 -19.09 -5.56
C LYS A 859 -40.19 -20.52 -6.02
N PRO A 860 -39.26 -21.50 -6.03
CA PRO A 860 -39.59 -22.91 -6.25
C PRO A 860 -40.55 -23.48 -5.20
N LEU A 861 -40.35 -23.18 -3.91
CA LEU A 861 -41.21 -23.65 -2.82
C LEU A 861 -42.65 -23.15 -2.97
N LYS A 862 -42.85 -21.86 -3.29
CA LYS A 862 -44.18 -21.28 -3.57
C LYS A 862 -44.84 -21.94 -4.77
N THR A 863 -44.08 -22.23 -5.83
CA THR A 863 -44.57 -22.92 -7.02
C THR A 863 -45.02 -24.35 -6.71
N SER A 864 -44.25 -25.06 -5.89
CA SER A 864 -44.58 -26.42 -5.42
C SER A 864 -45.81 -26.42 -4.52
N TRP A 865 -45.92 -25.48 -3.59
CA TRP A 865 -47.10 -25.27 -2.75
C TRP A 865 -48.37 -25.03 -3.57
N ASN A 866 -48.31 -24.08 -4.53
CA ASN A 866 -49.44 -23.77 -5.41
C ASN A 866 -49.87 -24.99 -6.25
N LYS A 867 -48.92 -25.79 -6.73
CA LYS A 867 -49.21 -27.05 -7.45
C LYS A 867 -49.85 -28.09 -6.54
N ARG A 868 -49.39 -28.25 -5.28
CA ARG A 868 -49.98 -29.17 -4.29
C ARG A 868 -51.40 -28.75 -3.91
N CYS A 869 -51.64 -27.46 -3.68
CA CYS A 869 -52.98 -26.92 -3.39
C CYS A 869 -53.97 -27.20 -4.54
N ARG A 870 -53.54 -26.99 -5.79
CA ARG A 870 -54.35 -27.33 -6.98
C ARG A 870 -54.68 -28.82 -7.08
N LYS A 871 -53.81 -29.71 -6.58
CA LYS A 871 -54.05 -31.17 -6.57
C LYS A 871 -55.01 -31.63 -5.46
N LYS A 872 -55.08 -30.93 -4.32
CA LYS A 872 -55.89 -31.32 -3.15
C LYS A 872 -57.41 -31.02 -3.29
N LYS A 873 -57.88 -30.37 -4.37
CA LYS A 873 -59.32 -30.10 -4.67
C LYS A 873 -60.18 -29.74 -3.44
N THR A 874 -59.74 -28.79 -2.61
CA THR A 874 -60.56 -28.24 -1.52
C THR A 874 -61.39 -27.06 -2.01
N GLU A 875 -62.64 -26.91 -1.54
CA GLU A 875 -63.56 -25.82 -1.92
C GLU A 875 -63.04 -24.42 -1.54
N THR A 876 -62.09 -24.35 -0.60
CA THR A 876 -61.32 -23.17 -0.24
C THR A 876 -59.81 -23.47 -0.34
N PRO A 877 -59.00 -22.58 -0.94
CA PRO A 877 -57.55 -22.74 -0.95
C PRO A 877 -56.99 -22.58 0.47
N PRO A 878 -56.03 -23.42 0.90
CA PRO A 878 -55.42 -23.27 2.22
C PRO A 878 -54.68 -21.92 2.36
N PRO A 879 -54.62 -21.33 3.56
CA PRO A 879 -53.95 -20.06 3.79
C PRO A 879 -52.48 -20.15 3.39
N LEU A 880 -51.93 -19.03 2.89
CA LEU A 880 -50.52 -18.97 2.48
C LEU A 880 -49.63 -19.18 3.72
N PRO A 881 -48.64 -20.10 3.67
CA PRO A 881 -47.75 -20.34 4.80
C PRO A 881 -47.09 -19.05 5.32
N PRO A 882 -46.92 -18.89 6.66
CA PRO A 882 -46.38 -17.67 7.27
C PRO A 882 -45.02 -17.22 6.71
N VAL A 883 -44.19 -18.15 6.24
CA VAL A 883 -42.87 -17.84 5.65
C VAL A 883 -42.97 -16.86 4.46
N PHE A 884 -43.99 -17.01 3.61
CA PHE A 884 -44.16 -16.15 2.43
C PHE A 884 -44.70 -14.76 2.80
N SER A 885 -45.59 -14.69 3.80
CA SER A 885 -46.09 -13.40 4.31
C SER A 885 -45.02 -12.65 5.09
N ASN A 886 -44.18 -13.35 5.87
CA ASN A 886 -43.01 -12.80 6.55
C ASN A 886 -41.98 -12.25 5.57
N PHE A 887 -41.68 -12.97 4.47
CA PHE A 887 -40.80 -12.48 3.42
C PHE A 887 -41.35 -11.23 2.72
N THR A 888 -42.67 -11.18 2.46
CA THR A 888 -43.33 -10.01 1.87
C THR A 888 -43.25 -8.79 2.79
N LYS A 889 -43.44 -8.99 4.11
CA LYS A 889 -43.25 -7.94 5.13
C LYS A 889 -41.80 -7.46 5.17
N LEU A 890 -40.84 -8.37 5.11
CA LEU A 890 -39.42 -8.03 5.07
C LEU A 890 -39.10 -7.12 3.88
N ILE A 891 -39.51 -7.49 2.66
CA ILE A 891 -39.33 -6.64 1.47
C ILE A 891 -39.99 -5.27 1.65
N ALA A 892 -41.23 -5.23 2.18
CA ALA A 892 -41.94 -3.98 2.41
C ALA A 892 -41.19 -3.07 3.41
N SER A 893 -40.58 -3.63 4.46
CA SER A 893 -39.75 -2.88 5.39
C SER A 893 -38.47 -2.33 4.74
N PHE A 894 -37.80 -3.12 3.91
CA PHE A 894 -36.63 -2.66 3.14
C PHE A 894 -36.99 -1.57 2.12
N ASP A 895 -38.12 -1.72 1.42
CA ASP A 895 -38.66 -0.70 0.50
C ASP A 895 -39.00 0.60 1.22
N ALA A 896 -39.64 0.52 2.40
CA ALA A 896 -39.93 1.68 3.23
C ALA A 896 -38.64 2.37 3.72
N CYS A 897 -37.69 1.61 4.27
CA CYS A 897 -36.42 2.15 4.74
C CYS A 897 -35.62 2.79 3.60
N ALA A 898 -35.55 2.17 2.43
CA ALA A 898 -34.88 2.72 1.25
C ALA A 898 -35.57 4.00 0.73
N LYS A 899 -36.90 4.10 0.78
CA LYS A 899 -37.63 5.35 0.46
C LYS A 899 -37.32 6.46 1.44
N ASP A 900 -37.36 6.16 2.73
CA ASP A 900 -37.06 7.14 3.78
C ASP A 900 -35.59 7.60 3.71
N MET A 901 -34.67 6.68 3.41
CA MET A 901 -33.26 7.00 3.19
C MET A 901 -33.05 7.83 1.92
N HIS A 902 -33.76 7.53 0.84
CA HIS A 902 -33.76 8.36 -0.38
C HIS A 902 -34.24 9.78 -0.08
N VAL A 903 -35.26 9.93 0.77
CA VAL A 903 -35.71 11.26 1.25
C VAL A 903 -34.62 11.91 2.09
N ALA A 904 -34.05 11.22 3.08
CA ALA A 904 -33.00 11.77 3.94
C ALA A 904 -31.75 12.22 3.16
N THR A 905 -31.37 11.46 2.13
CA THR A 905 -30.22 11.78 1.27
C THR A 905 -30.54 12.94 0.32
N ARG A 906 -31.76 12.96 -0.25
CA ARG A 906 -32.22 14.09 -1.07
C ARG A 906 -32.32 15.36 -0.25
N ASP A 907 -32.76 15.28 1.01
CA ASP A 907 -32.91 16.44 1.89
C ASP A 907 -31.55 17.08 2.26
N LEU A 908 -30.41 16.42 1.98
CA LEU A 908 -29.09 17.05 1.99
C LEU A 908 -28.97 18.14 0.91
N ASP A 909 -29.68 18.02 -0.22
CA ASP A 909 -29.56 18.83 -1.44
C ASP A 909 -30.26 20.23 -1.34
N PRO A 910 -31.50 20.37 -0.81
CA PRO A 910 -32.17 21.67 -0.61
C PRO A 910 -31.61 22.49 0.57
N VAL A 911 -31.00 21.84 1.55
CA VAL A 911 -30.28 22.52 2.63
C VAL A 911 -29.07 23.26 2.04
N LEU A 912 -28.39 22.69 1.04
CA LEU A 912 -27.26 23.33 0.33
C LEU A 912 -27.65 24.60 -0.43
N LEU A 913 -28.84 24.65 -1.04
CA LEU A 913 -29.31 25.80 -1.84
C LEU A 913 -29.71 27.05 -1.03
N SER A 914 -29.86 26.93 0.30
CA SER A 914 -30.34 28.01 1.17
C SER A 914 -29.34 28.43 2.25
N ILE A 915 -28.19 27.76 2.33
CA ILE A 915 -27.16 28.04 3.33
C ILE A 915 -26.23 29.14 2.83
N ASP A 916 -26.15 30.20 3.61
CA ASP A 916 -25.05 31.15 3.53
C ASP A 916 -23.80 30.59 4.21
N LEU A 917 -23.01 29.79 3.46
CA LEU A 917 -21.72 29.26 3.92
C LEU A 917 -20.73 30.37 4.26
N SER A 918 -20.99 31.64 3.86
CA SER A 918 -20.19 32.78 4.28
C SER A 918 -20.20 32.99 5.81
N SER A 919 -21.23 32.51 6.52
CA SER A 919 -21.26 32.53 7.98
C SER A 919 -20.23 31.60 8.67
N LEU A 920 -19.56 30.74 7.90
CA LEU A 920 -18.38 29.98 8.33
C LEU A 920 -17.07 30.73 8.06
N SER A 921 -17.14 32.00 7.65
CA SER A 921 -16.03 32.95 7.59
C SER A 921 -15.76 33.53 8.98
N LEU A 922 -14.51 33.92 9.24
CA LEU A 922 -14.17 34.63 10.47
C LEU A 922 -14.81 36.04 10.40
N ALA A 923 -15.56 36.46 11.42
CA ALA A 923 -16.27 37.76 11.40
C ALA A 923 -15.34 38.98 11.22
N ASP A 924 -14.04 38.83 11.56
CA ASP A 924 -13.01 39.86 11.36
C ASP A 924 -12.31 39.80 9.99
N SER A 925 -12.49 38.73 9.21
CA SER A 925 -11.78 38.52 7.95
C SER A 925 -12.36 39.33 6.79
N ASP A 926 -13.67 39.58 6.77
CA ASP A 926 -14.33 40.39 5.73
C ASP A 926 -13.86 41.87 5.70
N SER A 927 -13.22 42.37 6.76
CA SER A 927 -12.68 43.74 6.85
C SER A 927 -11.16 43.83 6.69
N LYS A 928 -10.43 42.69 6.71
CA LYS A 928 -8.96 42.63 6.73
C LYS A 928 -8.35 41.66 5.71
N ASP A 929 -9.13 40.80 5.07
CA ASP A 929 -8.66 39.88 4.03
C ASP A 929 -8.28 40.64 2.76
N SER A 930 -7.24 40.16 2.08
CA SER A 930 -6.94 40.64 0.73
C SER A 930 -8.07 40.23 -0.23
N PRO A 931 -8.35 41.00 -1.31
CA PRO A 931 -9.38 40.62 -2.28
C PRO A 931 -9.18 39.22 -2.88
N ASP A 932 -7.93 38.77 -2.95
CA ASP A 932 -7.55 37.43 -3.41
C ASP A 932 -7.97 36.34 -2.40
N ASP A 933 -7.74 36.56 -1.10
CA ASP A 933 -8.15 35.60 -0.05
C ASP A 933 -9.67 35.43 -0.02
N ALA A 934 -10.43 36.52 -0.17
CA ALA A 934 -11.89 36.47 -0.27
C ALA A 934 -12.38 35.69 -1.50
N ALA A 935 -11.71 35.84 -2.64
CA ALA A 935 -12.03 35.08 -3.85
C ALA A 935 -11.73 33.57 -3.68
N ILE A 936 -10.57 33.23 -3.11
CA ILE A 936 -10.19 31.84 -2.83
C ILE A 936 -11.17 31.22 -1.83
N ARG A 937 -11.56 31.93 -0.77
CA ARG A 937 -12.56 31.47 0.20
C ARG A 937 -13.88 31.11 -0.49
N LYS A 938 -14.36 31.97 -1.38
CA LYS A 938 -15.58 31.70 -2.15
C LYS A 938 -15.45 30.43 -3.01
N ASP A 939 -14.31 30.23 -3.66
CA ASP A 939 -14.04 29.03 -4.45
C ASP A 939 -13.99 27.76 -3.58
N VAL A 940 -13.36 27.84 -2.39
CA VAL A 940 -13.28 26.74 -1.42
C VAL A 940 -14.69 26.32 -0.97
N LEU A 941 -15.52 27.28 -0.54
CA LEU A 941 -16.88 26.99 -0.08
C LEU A 941 -17.75 26.40 -1.19
N LYS A 942 -17.64 26.94 -2.42
CA LYS A 942 -18.34 26.39 -3.59
C LYS A 942 -17.90 24.96 -3.92
N SER A 943 -16.62 24.66 -3.76
CA SER A 943 -16.07 23.33 -4.03
C SER A 943 -16.55 22.30 -3.00
N ILE A 944 -16.67 22.70 -1.74
CA ILE A 944 -17.29 21.91 -0.67
C ILE A 944 -18.76 21.62 -0.99
N GLU A 945 -19.53 22.66 -1.36
CA GLU A 945 -20.94 22.53 -1.75
C GLU A 945 -21.12 21.55 -2.92
N THR A 946 -20.33 21.71 -3.97
CA THR A 946 -20.35 20.85 -5.17
C THR A 946 -20.04 19.39 -4.80
N SER A 947 -19.11 19.17 -3.86
CA SER A 947 -18.79 17.84 -3.37
C SER A 947 -19.98 17.17 -2.69
N TYR A 948 -20.72 17.89 -1.85
CA TYR A 948 -21.89 17.34 -1.16
C TYR A 948 -23.04 17.05 -2.12
N GLN A 949 -23.24 17.88 -3.16
CA GLN A 949 -24.20 17.62 -4.23
C GLN A 949 -23.84 16.31 -4.98
N SER A 950 -22.56 16.07 -5.25
CA SER A 950 -22.11 14.82 -5.88
C SER A 950 -22.40 13.62 -4.99
N THR A 951 -22.06 13.72 -3.70
CA THR A 951 -22.35 12.67 -2.71
C THR A 951 -23.85 12.36 -2.64
N SER A 952 -24.70 13.39 -2.50
CA SER A 952 -26.15 13.21 -2.44
C SER A 952 -26.67 12.52 -3.70
N ARG A 953 -26.20 12.94 -4.88
CA ARG A 953 -26.57 12.35 -6.17
C ARG A 953 -26.21 10.88 -6.27
N GLU A 954 -24.95 10.52 -6.02
CA GLU A 954 -24.47 9.15 -6.16
C GLU A 954 -25.11 8.20 -5.14
N VAL A 955 -25.26 8.65 -3.89
CA VAL A 955 -25.97 7.86 -2.87
C VAL A 955 -27.46 7.71 -3.22
N CYS A 956 -28.13 8.76 -3.70
CA CYS A 956 -29.52 8.67 -4.14
C CYS A 956 -29.69 7.70 -5.33
N GLU A 957 -28.80 7.77 -6.31
CA GLU A 957 -28.81 6.87 -7.48
C GLU A 957 -28.64 5.41 -7.06
N LEU A 958 -27.68 5.14 -6.17
CA LEU A 958 -27.49 3.80 -5.59
C LEU A 958 -28.76 3.30 -4.89
N ILE A 959 -29.37 4.11 -4.02
CA ILE A 959 -30.59 3.74 -3.30
C ILE A 959 -31.78 3.55 -4.27
N HIS A 960 -31.88 4.39 -5.30
CA HIS A 960 -32.89 4.26 -6.33
C HIS A 960 -32.76 2.92 -7.07
N ASN A 961 -31.54 2.53 -7.43
CA ASN A 961 -31.28 1.22 -8.06
C ASN A 961 -31.67 0.07 -7.14
N LYS A 962 -31.44 0.16 -5.81
CA LYS A 962 -31.89 -0.87 -4.86
C LYS A 962 -33.40 -0.90 -4.68
N LEU A 963 -34.10 0.23 -4.75
CA LEU A 963 -35.57 0.27 -4.78
C LEU A 963 -36.13 -0.48 -6.00
N GLN A 964 -35.52 -0.31 -7.17
CA GLN A 964 -35.92 -1.06 -8.37
C GLN A 964 -35.67 -2.56 -8.18
N TYR A 965 -34.53 -2.93 -7.59
CA TYR A 965 -34.22 -4.32 -7.27
C TYR A 965 -35.29 -4.93 -6.34
N PHE A 966 -35.63 -4.30 -5.22
CA PHE A 966 -36.65 -4.81 -4.28
C PHE A 966 -38.01 -5.01 -4.94
N ASN A 967 -38.41 -4.14 -5.87
CA ASN A 967 -39.66 -4.31 -6.62
C ASN A 967 -39.67 -5.60 -7.46
N GLY A 968 -38.52 -6.02 -8.00
CA GLY A 968 -38.36 -7.27 -8.74
C GLY A 968 -38.38 -8.55 -7.88
N LEU A 969 -38.38 -8.43 -6.54
CA LEU A 969 -38.31 -9.56 -5.59
C LEU A 969 -39.65 -9.94 -4.96
N LYS A 970 -40.76 -9.28 -5.35
CA LYS A 970 -42.11 -9.61 -4.85
C LYS A 970 -42.53 -11.00 -5.34
N LEU A 971 -42.84 -11.90 -4.40
CA LEU A 971 -43.18 -13.31 -4.65
C LEU A 971 -44.56 -13.53 -5.27
#